data_AF-A0A495ZVI7-F1
#
_entry.id   AF-A0A495ZVI7-F1
#
_cell.length_a   1.000
_cell.length_b   1.000
_cell.length_c   1.000
_cell.angle_alpha   90.00
_cell.angle_beta   90.00
_cell.angle_gamma   90.00
#
_symmetry.space_group_name_H-M   'P 1'
#
loop_
_entity.id
_entity.type
_entity.pdbx_description
1 polymer ?
#
loop_
_entity_poly.entity_id
_entity_poly.type
_entity_poly.pdbx_seq_one_letter_code
_entity_poly.pdbx_strand_id
1 'polypeptide(L)'
;MVRYILPRVIFAFAFSLANAHFLTACFGNLQAAPESEVNMVERWGIYEVTLNGPDTENPFTEVELTAEFKQNGRVFEPQGFYDGVGIYKIRFMPDAVGEWMYTTKSNIAELNGKTGQFTCVAPSEGNHGPVRVYKDFYLRYTDGTPYHQFGTTCYAWAHQGEAMEKQTLETLAEAPFNKMRMCIFPKDYVYNKNEPVHYPFEGKPLKDWDFTRFNPEFWQHFEGRVQDLLDLGIEADIILFHTYDRWDYENMDAESDDRYIRYAVARLAAFRNVWWSLANEYDFMPAKEESDWDRFFQIIRDHDPCQRLRGIHNGRRWYDHSKPWVTHTSIQTSNMAQGIRYRTQYGKPVIYDECRYEGDIPQGWGNITAEEMVQRFWAGTVAGCYVGHGETYKHPEDLLWWAKGGVLRGESPPRIAYLKDFMARSPTFDTLEPIGNDKGRYILAKQGEYYLAYTTEPQTITLDLQGEHPYKVDRVDTWNMKIVPVGTAHPGEYTFASPYNGVAYRFTPYSPGEKLRPEAKASADVLQGSAPLTVNFSAAGDLAHHWTFGDGTTSTESNPTHVYENLGQYVVTLTVMDPEGDTATTSVAIHVSPEAPADIGTHTEFPGSRDGLVFLWDSSLEGSGEIESRGDAEIGADGQMDLTGRAFLAKDVNDALLSACQESHQLTLECLVTTDNLDQDGPARIISFSNDSTHRNFTFGQDGNRFAVRIRTPRTGTNALGGEFHFGKIESGRPMHVIVSYFSGNVYCYVDGELVHVSNGTQGDFSNWERYPLLFGDEASGGRNWEGKLNRVAIYSRFVGVEEAAHKFKMIQDK
;
A
#
# COMPACT_ATOMS: atom_id res chain seq x y z
N MET A 1 18.43 -42.54 14.56
CA MET A 1 19.59 -43.20 15.18
C MET A 1 20.79 -43.00 14.25
N VAL A 2 21.73 -42.10 14.62
CA VAL A 2 23.15 -41.96 14.15
C VAL A 2 23.34 -41.62 12.65
N ARG A 3 24.09 -40.63 12.14
CA ARG A 3 25.01 -39.52 12.54
C ARG A 3 25.09 -38.62 11.28
N TYR A 4 25.18 -37.29 11.34
CA TYR A 4 26.41 -36.53 11.57
C TYR A 4 26.08 -35.15 12.17
N ILE A 5 26.79 -34.80 13.25
CA ILE A 5 26.78 -33.52 13.96
C ILE A 5 28.26 -33.14 14.17
N LEU A 6 28.68 -31.93 13.82
CA LEU A 6 29.20 -30.87 14.73
C LEU A 6 29.85 -29.68 13.96
N PRO A 7 29.99 -28.50 14.62
CA PRO A 7 29.95 -27.15 14.04
C PRO A 7 31.23 -26.33 14.33
N ARG A 8 31.20 -25.03 14.01
CA ARG A 8 31.86 -23.84 14.64
C ARG A 8 31.92 -22.71 13.59
N VAL A 9 31.84 -21.40 13.87
CA VAL A 9 32.55 -20.62 14.89
C VAL A 9 31.76 -19.32 15.19
N ILE A 10 31.58 -19.02 16.48
CA ILE A 10 31.31 -17.68 17.03
C ILE A 10 32.66 -16.98 17.21
N PHE A 11 32.83 -15.77 16.68
CA PHE A 11 33.95 -14.89 17.08
C PHE A 11 33.40 -13.65 17.78
N ALA A 12 33.68 -13.59 19.08
CA ALA A 12 33.63 -12.39 19.88
C ALA A 12 34.84 -11.49 19.56
N PHE A 13 34.64 -10.19 19.51
CA PHE A 13 35.71 -9.20 19.61
C PHE A 13 35.47 -8.32 20.84
N ALA A 14 36.40 -8.40 21.79
CA ALA A 14 36.58 -7.48 22.91
C ALA A 14 38.09 -7.19 23.05
N PHE A 15 38.38 -6.03 23.65
CA PHE A 15 39.67 -5.33 23.87
C PHE A 15 40.05 -4.34 22.75
N SER A 16 40.30 -3.04 23.02
CA SER A 16 40.94 -2.44 24.20
C SER A 16 40.47 -1.00 24.48
N LEU A 17 40.25 -0.70 25.76
CA LEU A 17 40.15 0.63 26.39
C LEU A 17 41.54 0.99 26.98
N ALA A 18 42.01 2.23 26.75
CA ALA A 18 43.01 3.03 27.52
C ALA A 18 43.74 3.97 26.52
N ASN A 19 43.86 5.29 26.68
CA ASN A 19 43.98 6.13 27.86
C ASN A 19 43.48 7.56 27.57
N ALA A 20 42.92 8.21 28.58
CA ALA A 20 42.84 9.66 28.68
C ALA A 20 43.86 10.14 29.72
N HIS A 21 44.69 11.15 29.39
CA HIS A 21 45.30 12.04 30.37
C HIS A 21 45.57 13.44 29.79
N PHE A 22 45.34 14.43 30.64
CA PHE A 22 45.39 15.88 30.45
C PHE A 22 46.81 16.45 30.69
N LEU A 23 47.01 17.71 30.25
CA LEU A 23 47.96 18.76 30.69
C LEU A 23 49.26 19.07 29.88
N THR A 24 49.14 20.17 29.12
CA THR A 24 49.99 21.39 28.99
C THR A 24 51.41 21.40 28.39
N ALA A 25 51.53 22.28 27.37
CA ALA A 25 52.56 23.32 27.10
C ALA A 25 53.83 23.03 26.27
N CYS A 26 53.87 23.75 25.12
CA CYS A 26 54.99 24.47 24.49
C CYS A 26 56.06 23.74 23.63
N PHE A 27 56.41 24.44 22.54
CA PHE A 27 57.41 24.18 21.48
C PHE A 27 56.95 23.20 20.39
N GLY A 28 57.03 23.47 19.08
CA GLY A 28 57.58 24.57 18.30
C GLY A 28 57.34 24.25 16.80
N ASN A 29 57.25 25.29 15.97
CA ASN A 29 56.98 25.22 14.54
C ASN A 29 57.87 24.21 13.79
N LEU A 30 57.24 23.29 13.04
CA LEU A 30 57.80 22.67 11.84
C LEU A 30 56.68 22.55 10.82
N GLN A 31 56.75 23.43 9.82
CA GLN A 31 55.89 23.49 8.65
C GLN A 31 56.16 22.22 7.81
N ALA A 32 55.23 21.27 7.83
CA ALA A 32 55.21 20.19 6.85
C ALA A 32 54.71 20.79 5.51
N ALA A 33 55.44 20.53 4.43
CA ALA A 33 55.00 20.85 3.08
C ALA A 33 53.68 20.12 2.77
N PRO A 34 52.74 20.74 2.03
CA PRO A 34 51.49 20.06 1.69
C PRO A 34 51.80 18.90 0.74
N GLU A 35 51.47 17.68 1.18
CA GLU A 35 51.31 16.55 0.26
C GLU A 35 50.28 16.95 -0.80
N SER A 36 50.59 16.71 -2.07
CA SER A 36 49.67 16.96 -3.17
C SER A 36 48.38 16.19 -2.94
N GLU A 37 47.29 16.89 -2.59
CA GLU A 37 45.95 16.31 -2.57
C GLU A 37 45.69 15.65 -3.93
N VAL A 38 45.49 14.34 -3.90
CA VAL A 38 45.18 13.56 -5.08
C VAL A 38 43.77 13.95 -5.50
N ASN A 39 43.65 14.82 -6.49
CA ASN A 39 42.37 15.39 -6.95
C ASN A 39 41.58 14.38 -7.80
N MET A 40 41.15 13.28 -7.17
CA MET A 40 40.42 12.17 -7.80
C MET A 40 39.00 12.07 -7.23
N VAL A 41 38.05 11.79 -8.11
CA VAL A 41 36.65 11.48 -7.75
C VAL A 41 36.21 10.29 -8.59
N GLU A 42 35.38 9.40 -8.05
CA GLU A 42 34.82 8.33 -8.85
C GLU A 42 33.73 8.84 -9.82
N ARG A 43 33.53 8.13 -10.93
CA ARG A 43 32.36 8.35 -11.79
C ARG A 43 31.09 8.21 -10.95
N TRP A 44 30.19 9.17 -11.07
CA TRP A 44 28.98 9.32 -10.26
C TRP A 44 29.21 9.64 -8.75
N GLY A 45 30.44 9.97 -8.37
CA GLY A 45 30.75 10.66 -7.11
C GLY A 45 30.50 12.17 -7.20
N ILE A 46 30.71 12.89 -6.11
CA ILE A 46 30.54 14.36 -6.06
C ILE A 46 31.92 15.01 -6.07
N TYR A 47 32.16 15.85 -7.07
CA TYR A 47 33.27 16.80 -7.07
C TYR A 47 32.76 18.16 -6.61
N GLU A 48 33.39 18.74 -5.59
CA GLU A 48 32.99 20.02 -5.00
C GLU A 48 34.07 21.08 -5.19
N VAL A 49 33.71 22.20 -5.82
CA VAL A 49 34.54 23.40 -5.86
C VAL A 49 34.11 24.29 -4.71
N THR A 50 35.03 24.57 -3.78
CA THR A 50 34.81 25.52 -2.67
C THR A 50 35.61 26.79 -2.90
N LEU A 51 34.95 27.95 -2.79
CA LEU A 51 35.52 29.27 -3.02
C LEU A 51 35.23 30.19 -1.85
N ASN A 52 36.22 31.01 -1.49
CA ASN A 52 36.01 32.15 -0.61
C ASN A 52 35.56 33.34 -1.47
N GLY A 53 34.44 33.96 -1.10
CA GLY A 53 33.88 35.13 -1.77
C GLY A 53 33.41 36.18 -0.76
N PRO A 54 32.77 37.26 -1.24
CA PRO A 54 32.24 38.29 -0.36
C PRO A 54 31.03 37.76 0.44
N ASP A 55 30.95 38.19 1.69
CA ASP A 55 29.75 38.09 2.52
C ASP A 55 29.01 39.43 2.39
N THR A 56 28.24 39.58 1.31
CA THR A 56 27.54 40.83 0.97
C THR A 56 26.34 41.06 1.89
N GLU A 57 25.51 42.07 1.61
CA GLU A 57 24.29 42.25 2.39
C GLU A 57 23.40 41.03 2.24
N ASN A 58 23.05 40.61 1.01
CA ASN A 58 22.40 39.31 0.77
C ASN A 58 23.10 38.49 -0.35
N PRO A 59 24.05 37.60 0.00
CA PRO A 59 24.78 36.80 -0.98
C PRO A 59 23.92 35.77 -1.73
N PHE A 60 22.75 35.40 -1.20
CA PHE A 60 21.85 34.43 -1.84
C PHE A 60 21.11 35.00 -3.05
N THR A 61 20.95 36.33 -3.12
CA THR A 61 20.25 37.01 -4.22
C THR A 61 21.17 37.90 -5.06
N GLU A 62 22.28 38.37 -4.50
CA GLU A 62 23.18 39.32 -5.16
C GLU A 62 24.29 38.62 -5.97
N VAL A 63 24.61 37.37 -5.65
CA VAL A 63 25.71 36.64 -6.28
C VAL A 63 25.19 35.56 -7.20
N GLU A 64 25.57 35.69 -8.48
CA GLU A 64 25.38 34.64 -9.49
C GLU A 64 26.67 33.82 -9.57
N LEU A 65 26.56 32.50 -9.50
CA LEU A 65 27.71 31.60 -9.61
C LEU A 65 27.33 30.35 -10.41
N THR A 66 28.11 30.03 -11.44
CA THR A 66 28.07 28.76 -12.17
C THR A 66 29.50 28.28 -12.45
N ALA A 67 29.67 27.06 -12.94
CA ALA A 67 30.93 26.64 -13.55
C ALA A 67 30.71 25.75 -14.75
N GLU A 68 31.52 25.95 -15.80
CA GLU A 68 31.58 25.06 -16.94
C GLU A 68 32.55 23.91 -16.66
N PHE A 69 32.03 22.71 -16.43
CA PHE A 69 32.79 21.47 -16.35
C PHE A 69 32.93 20.86 -17.75
N LYS A 70 34.18 20.61 -18.18
CA LYS A 70 34.51 20.21 -19.55
C LYS A 70 35.31 18.92 -19.59
N GLN A 71 34.89 18.04 -20.49
CA GLN A 71 35.67 16.87 -20.91
C GLN A 71 35.32 16.50 -22.35
N ASN A 72 36.34 16.28 -23.19
CA ASN A 72 36.18 15.82 -24.57
C ASN A 72 35.17 16.63 -25.40
N GLY A 73 35.14 17.95 -25.21
CA GLY A 73 34.23 18.87 -25.90
C GLY A 73 32.80 18.93 -25.34
N ARG A 74 32.43 18.08 -24.37
CA ARG A 74 31.19 18.21 -23.61
C ARG A 74 31.33 19.28 -22.54
N VAL A 75 30.26 20.03 -22.29
CA VAL A 75 30.20 21.09 -21.27
C VAL A 75 28.95 20.87 -20.42
N PHE A 76 29.12 20.90 -19.10
CA PHE A 76 28.04 20.91 -18.13
C PHE A 76 28.15 22.18 -17.30
N GLU A 77 27.03 22.83 -17.00
CA GLU A 77 27.01 24.13 -16.30
C GLU A 77 26.13 24.07 -15.04
N PRO A 78 26.53 23.31 -13.99
CA PRO A 78 25.85 23.35 -12.71
C PRO A 78 25.86 24.76 -12.09
N GLN A 79 24.78 25.07 -11.38
CA GLN A 79 24.66 26.28 -10.58
C GLN A 79 25.43 26.12 -9.26
N GLY A 80 26.11 27.19 -8.84
CA GLY A 80 26.71 27.32 -7.53
C GLY A 80 25.75 27.89 -6.49
N PHE A 81 26.15 27.83 -5.22
CA PHE A 81 25.34 28.31 -4.11
C PHE A 81 26.22 28.89 -3.00
N TYR A 82 25.64 29.84 -2.24
CA TYR A 82 26.24 30.34 -1.00
C TYR A 82 25.97 29.35 0.15
N ASP A 83 26.98 29.07 0.97
CA ASP A 83 26.95 28.09 2.05
C ASP A 83 27.33 28.69 3.42
N GLY A 84 27.23 30.02 3.55
CA GLY A 84 27.48 30.74 4.80
C GLY A 84 28.94 31.16 4.99
N VAL A 85 29.14 32.21 5.80
CA VAL A 85 30.45 32.71 6.25
C VAL A 85 31.42 32.98 5.10
N GLY A 86 30.94 33.57 3.99
CA GLY A 86 31.75 33.88 2.81
C GLY A 86 32.11 32.68 1.93
N ILE A 87 31.53 31.49 2.19
CA ILE A 87 31.81 30.27 1.44
C ILE A 87 30.79 30.07 0.32
N TYR A 88 31.28 29.82 -0.89
CA TYR A 88 30.48 29.46 -2.06
C TYR A 88 30.93 28.11 -2.59
N LYS A 89 29.96 27.30 -3.04
CA LYS A 89 30.20 25.95 -3.51
C LYS A 89 29.56 25.70 -4.88
N ILE A 90 30.17 24.82 -5.64
CA ILE A 90 29.62 24.26 -6.88
C ILE A 90 29.85 22.76 -6.84
N ARG A 91 28.76 21.98 -6.93
CA ARG A 91 28.84 20.51 -6.94
C ARG A 91 28.60 19.98 -8.35
N PHE A 92 29.41 19.01 -8.74
CA PHE A 92 29.32 18.35 -10.03
C PHE A 92 29.49 16.84 -9.89
N MET A 93 28.64 16.07 -10.57
CA MET A 93 28.73 14.61 -10.63
C MET A 93 29.27 14.19 -12.01
N PRO A 94 30.55 13.83 -12.15
CA PRO A 94 31.11 13.43 -13.44
C PRO A 94 30.51 12.09 -13.90
N ASP A 95 30.15 12.01 -15.17
CA ASP A 95 29.52 10.84 -15.80
C ASP A 95 30.49 10.00 -16.63
N ALA A 96 31.77 10.40 -16.72
CA ALA A 96 32.78 9.70 -17.50
C ALA A 96 34.17 9.80 -16.86
N VAL A 97 34.93 8.69 -16.94
CA VAL A 97 36.30 8.54 -16.45
C VAL A 97 37.26 9.40 -17.29
N GLY A 98 38.34 9.89 -16.67
CA GLY A 98 39.40 10.68 -17.29
C GLY A 98 39.50 12.08 -16.70
N GLU A 99 40.33 12.92 -17.34
CA GLU A 99 40.55 14.29 -16.90
C GLU A 99 39.34 15.18 -17.18
N TRP A 100 39.01 16.03 -16.20
CA TRP A 100 38.00 17.07 -16.29
C TRP A 100 38.64 18.41 -15.92
N MET A 101 38.16 19.47 -16.56
CA MET A 101 38.52 20.85 -16.20
C MET A 101 37.27 21.65 -15.88
N TYR A 102 37.38 22.64 -15.01
CA TYR A 102 36.30 23.59 -14.78
C TYR A 102 36.76 25.03 -14.94
N THR A 103 35.82 25.90 -15.32
CA THR A 103 35.97 27.36 -15.26
C THR A 103 34.71 27.96 -14.65
N THR A 104 34.84 28.73 -13.57
CA THR A 104 33.71 29.39 -12.91
C THR A 104 33.28 30.65 -13.66
N LYS A 105 31.99 30.98 -13.58
CA LYS A 105 31.42 32.25 -14.04
C LYS A 105 30.65 32.89 -12.90
N SER A 106 30.87 34.18 -12.68
CA SER A 106 30.15 34.94 -11.66
C SER A 106 30.10 36.43 -12.01
N ASN A 107 29.09 37.13 -11.51
CA ASN A 107 29.04 38.58 -11.49
C ASN A 107 30.03 39.20 -10.48
N ILE A 108 30.60 38.39 -9.57
CA ILE A 108 31.60 38.78 -8.57
C ILE A 108 33.02 38.43 -9.03
N ALA A 109 33.91 39.42 -9.01
CA ALA A 109 35.28 39.27 -9.50
C ALA A 109 36.10 38.24 -8.69
N GLU A 110 35.90 38.12 -7.36
CA GLU A 110 36.59 37.11 -6.56
C GLU A 110 36.19 35.68 -6.92
N LEU A 111 35.00 35.47 -7.51
CA LEU A 111 34.45 34.15 -7.83
C LEU A 111 34.53 33.81 -9.32
N ASN A 112 34.64 34.81 -10.19
CA ASN A 112 34.63 34.65 -11.64
C ASN A 112 35.97 34.17 -12.21
N GLY A 113 35.92 33.31 -13.24
CA GLY A 113 37.09 32.89 -14.01
C GLY A 113 38.09 32.01 -13.26
N LYS A 114 37.69 31.39 -12.14
CA LYS A 114 38.53 30.41 -11.42
C LYS A 114 38.56 29.12 -12.21
N THR A 115 39.74 28.51 -12.29
CA THR A 115 39.94 27.26 -13.02
C THR A 115 40.51 26.18 -12.12
N GLY A 116 40.25 24.93 -12.49
CA GLY A 116 40.87 23.77 -11.86
C GLY A 116 40.68 22.53 -12.72
N GLN A 117 41.33 21.44 -12.31
CA GLN A 117 41.27 20.15 -13.00
C GLN A 117 41.21 19.01 -11.98
N PHE A 118 40.54 17.92 -12.33
CA PHE A 118 40.46 16.71 -11.52
C PHE A 118 40.36 15.46 -12.41
N THR A 119 40.72 14.31 -11.85
CA THR A 119 40.62 13.02 -12.53
C THR A 119 39.38 12.28 -12.05
N CYS A 120 38.46 11.98 -12.97
CA CYS A 120 37.37 11.05 -12.71
C CYS A 120 37.87 9.61 -12.88
N VAL A 121 37.73 8.74 -11.87
CA VAL A 121 38.14 7.33 -11.89
C VAL A 121 36.94 6.39 -12.03
N ALA A 122 37.21 5.09 -12.23
CA ALA A 122 36.14 4.10 -12.29
C ALA A 122 35.33 4.10 -10.98
N PRO A 123 34.00 3.81 -11.04
CA PRO A 123 33.17 3.72 -9.84
C PRO A 123 33.64 2.58 -8.93
N SER A 124 33.56 2.80 -7.62
CA SER A 124 33.74 1.75 -6.62
C SER A 124 32.66 0.66 -6.71
N GLU A 125 32.92 -0.49 -6.10
CA GLU A 125 31.92 -1.56 -5.98
C GLU A 125 30.67 -1.04 -5.24
N GLY A 126 29.48 -1.32 -5.76
CA GLY A 126 28.21 -0.79 -5.24
C GLY A 126 27.82 0.60 -5.77
N ASN A 127 28.73 1.35 -6.40
CA ASN A 127 28.36 2.58 -7.10
C ASN A 127 27.87 2.28 -8.53
N HIS A 128 26.56 2.11 -8.65
CA HIS A 128 25.86 1.86 -9.91
C HIS A 128 25.48 3.14 -10.69
N GLY A 129 25.79 4.31 -10.13
CA GLY A 129 25.29 5.60 -10.62
C GLY A 129 23.82 5.82 -10.29
N PRO A 130 23.17 6.84 -10.86
CA PRO A 130 21.77 7.13 -10.56
C PRO A 130 20.77 6.21 -11.26
N VAL A 131 19.59 6.06 -10.65
CA VAL A 131 18.45 5.36 -11.25
C VAL A 131 17.83 6.17 -12.40
N ARG A 132 17.43 5.47 -13.47
CA ARG A 132 16.82 6.00 -14.69
C ARG A 132 15.64 5.13 -15.13
N VAL A 133 14.73 5.74 -15.89
CA VAL A 133 13.69 5.01 -16.62
C VAL A 133 14.32 4.15 -17.72
N TYR A 134 13.82 2.93 -17.87
CA TYR A 134 14.25 1.93 -18.84
C TYR A 134 13.04 1.28 -19.50
N LYS A 135 13.02 1.22 -20.84
CA LYS A 135 11.91 0.63 -21.64
C LYS A 135 10.52 1.07 -21.17
N ASP A 136 10.35 2.38 -21.01
CA ASP A 136 9.11 3.08 -20.62
C ASP A 136 8.58 2.78 -19.21
N PHE A 137 8.67 1.56 -18.68
CA PHE A 137 8.02 1.15 -17.43
C PHE A 137 8.97 0.70 -16.32
N TYR A 138 10.22 0.43 -16.67
CA TYR A 138 11.17 -0.19 -15.75
C TYR A 138 12.21 0.81 -15.26
N LEU A 139 12.95 0.43 -14.23
CA LEU A 139 14.02 1.23 -13.67
C LEU A 139 15.33 0.46 -13.71
N ARG A 140 16.40 1.18 -14.04
CA ARG A 140 17.78 0.67 -13.98
C ARG A 140 18.69 1.74 -13.44
N TYR A 141 19.75 1.32 -12.78
CA TYR A 141 20.90 2.18 -12.56
C TYR A 141 21.60 2.51 -13.90
N THR A 142 22.40 3.58 -13.89
CA THR A 142 23.05 4.09 -15.10
C THR A 142 24.11 3.11 -15.65
N ASP A 143 24.69 2.25 -14.81
CA ASP A 143 25.57 1.15 -15.24
C ASP A 143 24.83 -0.02 -15.95
N GLY A 144 23.50 0.00 -15.96
CA GLY A 144 22.64 -1.02 -16.55
C GLY A 144 22.10 -2.06 -15.56
N THR A 145 22.47 -1.99 -14.29
CA THR A 145 21.96 -2.86 -13.22
C THR A 145 20.46 -2.65 -13.02
N PRO A 146 19.62 -3.71 -13.03
CA PRO A 146 18.19 -3.60 -12.74
C PRO A 146 17.92 -2.99 -11.37
N TYR A 147 16.97 -2.06 -11.29
CA TYR A 147 16.49 -1.49 -10.04
C TYR A 147 15.01 -1.82 -9.85
N HIS A 148 14.70 -2.63 -8.83
CA HIS A 148 13.33 -2.88 -8.41
C HIS A 148 13.10 -2.13 -7.09
N GLN A 149 12.24 -1.12 -7.14
CA GLN A 149 11.97 -0.27 -5.99
C GLN A 149 11.11 -1.00 -4.95
N PHE A 150 11.54 -0.92 -3.70
CA PHE A 150 10.83 -1.29 -2.47
C PHE A 150 10.99 -0.12 -1.49
N GLY A 151 9.99 0.76 -1.44
CA GLY A 151 10.13 2.01 -0.71
C GLY A 151 9.57 1.96 0.70
N THR A 152 9.92 2.97 1.50
CA THR A 152 9.16 3.33 2.69
C THR A 152 8.93 4.84 2.82
N THR A 153 8.08 5.24 3.77
CA THR A 153 7.73 6.63 4.04
C THR A 153 8.17 7.00 5.44
N CYS A 154 8.94 8.10 5.56
CA CYS A 154 9.43 8.63 6.81
C CYS A 154 9.54 10.17 6.70
N TYR A 155 8.40 10.86 6.64
CA TYR A 155 8.32 12.22 6.09
C TYR A 155 9.24 13.24 6.77
N ALA A 156 9.35 13.26 8.09
CA ALA A 156 10.00 14.31 8.85
C ALA A 156 11.19 13.81 9.68
N TRP A 157 11.78 12.68 9.30
CA TRP A 157 12.84 12.02 10.07
C TRP A 157 14.07 12.91 10.27
N ALA A 158 14.46 13.65 9.23
CA ALA A 158 15.59 14.59 9.22
C ALA A 158 15.36 15.85 10.09
N HIS A 159 14.23 15.92 10.79
CA HIS A 159 13.83 17.02 11.67
C HIS A 159 13.61 16.58 13.12
N GLN A 160 13.96 15.33 13.46
CA GLN A 160 13.72 14.76 14.79
C GLN A 160 14.93 14.88 15.74
N GLY A 161 16.06 15.39 15.24
CA GLY A 161 17.31 15.53 15.99
C GLY A 161 18.16 14.25 15.94
N GLU A 162 19.46 14.43 16.16
CA GLU A 162 20.50 13.42 15.86
C GLU A 162 20.21 12.03 16.45
N ALA A 163 19.70 11.96 17.69
CA ALA A 163 19.44 10.68 18.35
C ALA A 163 18.38 9.84 17.63
N MET A 164 17.27 10.47 17.22
CA MET A 164 16.17 9.79 16.52
C MET A 164 16.55 9.50 15.07
N GLU A 165 17.26 10.43 14.42
CA GLU A 165 17.78 10.26 13.07
C GLU A 165 18.75 9.07 12.99
N LYS A 166 19.66 8.95 13.96
CA LYS A 166 20.56 7.81 14.06
C LYS A 166 19.81 6.49 14.25
N GLN A 167 18.82 6.46 15.13
CA GLN A 167 17.99 5.25 15.33
C GLN A 167 17.22 4.87 14.05
N THR A 168 16.78 5.87 13.28
CA THR A 168 16.13 5.65 11.98
C THR A 168 17.09 4.98 11.00
N LEU A 169 18.33 5.47 10.91
CA LEU A 169 19.37 4.87 10.06
C LEU A 169 19.73 3.44 10.47
N GLU A 170 19.84 3.18 11.77
CA GLU A 170 20.06 1.82 12.30
C GLU A 170 18.91 0.88 11.91
N THR A 171 17.66 1.34 11.98
CA THR A 171 16.50 0.55 11.52
C THR A 171 16.51 0.34 10.01
N LEU A 172 16.82 1.38 9.21
CA LEU A 172 16.87 1.30 7.75
C LEU A 172 17.94 0.33 7.25
N ALA A 173 19.09 0.26 7.93
CA ALA A 173 20.19 -0.65 7.57
C ALA A 173 19.77 -2.13 7.56
N GLU A 174 18.80 -2.51 8.40
CA GLU A 174 18.27 -3.87 8.50
C GLU A 174 16.93 -4.05 7.76
N ALA A 175 16.32 -2.96 7.29
CA ALA A 175 15.03 -2.96 6.62
C ALA A 175 15.19 -3.31 5.12
N PRO A 176 14.14 -3.84 4.45
CA PRO A 176 14.24 -4.24 3.05
C PRO A 176 14.25 -3.06 2.06
N PHE A 177 14.13 -1.83 2.54
CA PHE A 177 13.81 -0.68 1.71
C PHE A 177 15.04 -0.13 0.98
N ASN A 178 14.86 0.25 -0.28
CA ASN A 178 15.88 0.90 -1.11
C ASN A 178 15.45 2.28 -1.63
N LYS A 179 14.29 2.78 -1.19
CA LYS A 179 13.86 4.17 -1.39
C LYS A 179 13.15 4.67 -0.14
N MET A 180 13.34 5.93 0.22
CA MET A 180 12.59 6.55 1.30
C MET A 180 12.03 7.92 0.90
N ARG A 181 10.74 8.14 1.14
CA ARG A 181 10.09 9.46 0.99
C ARG A 181 10.38 10.33 2.21
N MET A 182 10.91 11.53 1.98
CA MET A 182 11.27 12.49 3.03
C MET A 182 11.07 13.94 2.59
N CYS A 183 10.61 14.79 3.50
CA CYS A 183 10.34 16.20 3.27
C CYS A 183 11.56 17.06 3.55
N ILE A 184 11.87 18.00 2.65
CA ILE A 184 12.80 19.08 2.97
C ILE A 184 12.21 19.89 4.12
N PHE A 185 11.02 20.44 3.96
CA PHE A 185 10.40 21.23 5.02
C PHE A 185 9.96 20.35 6.21
N PRO A 186 10.01 20.90 7.44
CA PRO A 186 9.49 20.22 8.61
C PRO A 186 7.97 20.04 8.50
N LYS A 187 7.45 19.02 9.18
CA LYS A 187 6.05 18.61 9.11
C LYS A 187 5.30 18.97 10.40
N ASP A 188 4.21 19.72 10.33
CA ASP A 188 3.25 19.82 11.43
C ASP A 188 2.01 18.97 11.12
N TYR A 189 1.74 17.94 11.92
CA TYR A 189 0.59 17.06 11.70
C TYR A 189 0.15 16.35 12.98
N VAL A 190 -0.97 15.61 12.92
CA VAL A 190 -1.29 14.66 14.00
C VAL A 190 -0.18 13.62 14.09
N TYR A 191 0.23 13.29 15.32
CA TYR A 191 1.37 12.42 15.63
C TYR A 191 2.75 12.94 15.17
N ASN A 192 2.86 14.24 14.86
CA ASN A 192 4.14 14.92 14.69
C ASN A 192 4.05 16.40 15.07
N LYS A 193 4.45 16.71 16.30
CA LYS A 193 4.47 18.08 16.87
C LYS A 193 5.85 18.53 17.33
N ASN A 194 6.89 17.76 17.03
CA ASN A 194 8.26 18.08 17.36
C ASN A 194 8.69 19.36 16.63
N GLU A 195 9.36 20.29 17.33
CA GLU A 195 10.02 21.41 16.67
C GLU A 195 11.29 20.92 15.97
N PRO A 196 11.57 21.36 14.74
CA PRO A 196 12.84 21.05 14.09
C PRO A 196 14.00 21.75 14.79
N VAL A 197 15.19 21.16 14.73
CA VAL A 197 16.42 21.74 15.29
C VAL A 197 16.89 22.95 14.48
N HIS A 198 16.77 22.87 13.16
CA HIS A 198 17.12 23.94 12.23
C HIS A 198 15.92 24.27 11.32
N TYR A 199 15.84 25.53 10.88
CA TYR A 199 14.84 25.99 9.91
C TYR A 199 15.51 26.37 8.58
N PRO A 200 14.85 26.20 7.42
CA PRO A 200 15.43 26.37 6.08
C PRO A 200 15.82 27.81 5.70
N PHE A 201 15.23 28.81 6.35
CA PHE A 201 15.43 30.24 6.08
C PHE A 201 15.88 30.97 7.33
N GLU A 202 16.59 32.09 7.15
CA GLU A 202 16.83 33.03 8.24
C GLU A 202 15.53 33.73 8.64
N GLY A 203 15.40 34.05 9.93
CA GLY A 203 14.19 34.65 10.49
C GLY A 203 13.85 34.08 11.85
N LYS A 204 12.57 34.18 12.22
CA LYS A 204 12.04 33.70 13.50
C LYS A 204 10.79 32.87 13.27
N PRO A 205 10.72 31.65 13.85
CA PRO A 205 9.48 30.89 13.86
C PRO A 205 8.40 31.65 14.67
N LEU A 206 7.11 31.48 14.35
CA LEU A 206 6.61 30.52 13.38
C LEU A 206 6.66 31.01 11.93
N LYS A 207 6.46 32.31 11.64
CA LYS A 207 6.23 32.81 10.27
C LYS A 207 7.07 34.01 9.82
N ASP A 208 7.92 34.58 10.67
CA ASP A 208 8.70 35.78 10.38
C ASP A 208 10.00 35.40 9.66
N TRP A 209 9.88 34.99 8.39
CA TRP A 209 10.99 34.49 7.58
C TRP A 209 11.44 35.50 6.53
N ASP A 210 12.76 35.58 6.33
CA ASP A 210 13.33 36.19 5.14
C ASP A 210 13.53 35.11 4.07
N PHE A 211 12.54 34.92 3.20
CA PHE A 211 12.62 33.96 2.10
C PHE A 211 13.68 34.29 1.03
N THR A 212 14.39 35.42 1.18
CA THR A 212 15.56 35.75 0.37
C THR A 212 16.86 35.22 0.99
N ARG A 213 16.84 34.66 2.21
CA ARG A 213 18.02 34.15 2.92
C ARG A 213 17.80 32.73 3.43
N PHE A 214 18.58 31.80 2.90
CA PHE A 214 18.59 30.42 3.42
C PHE A 214 19.44 30.33 4.69
N ASN A 215 19.17 29.33 5.52
CA ASN A 215 20.01 28.98 6.66
C ASN A 215 20.96 27.83 6.29
N PRO A 216 22.27 28.06 6.09
CA PRO A 216 23.19 27.01 5.65
C PRO A 216 23.28 25.81 6.60
N GLU A 217 23.11 26.00 7.91
CA GLU A 217 23.19 24.88 8.89
C GLU A 217 22.07 23.85 8.64
N PHE A 218 20.86 24.31 8.35
CA PHE A 218 19.76 23.43 7.98
C PHE A 218 20.09 22.59 6.75
N TRP A 219 20.60 23.24 5.71
CA TRP A 219 20.87 22.58 4.44
C TRP A 219 22.06 21.62 4.53
N GLN A 220 23.09 21.96 5.30
CA GLN A 220 24.22 21.07 5.59
C GLN A 220 23.78 19.83 6.38
N HIS A 221 22.91 20.00 7.38
CA HIS A 221 22.33 18.88 8.12
C HIS A 221 21.51 17.96 7.20
N PHE A 222 20.62 18.54 6.40
CA PHE A 222 19.77 17.80 5.47
C PHE A 222 20.60 17.04 4.42
N GLU A 223 21.65 17.66 3.88
CA GLU A 223 22.61 16.99 2.99
C GLU A 223 23.29 15.80 3.64
N GLY A 224 23.68 15.93 4.91
CA GLY A 224 24.22 14.82 5.70
C GLY A 224 23.25 13.64 5.73
N ARG A 225 21.96 13.90 5.95
CA ARG A 225 20.91 12.86 5.93
C ARG A 225 20.72 12.24 4.54
N VAL A 226 20.85 13.00 3.46
CA VAL A 226 20.81 12.47 2.08
C VAL A 226 22.03 11.59 1.79
N GLN A 227 23.22 11.98 2.28
CA GLN A 227 24.45 11.18 2.20
C GLN A 227 24.32 9.88 3.00
N ASP A 228 23.78 9.92 4.21
CA ASP A 228 23.60 8.73 5.03
C ASP A 228 22.71 7.69 4.32
N LEU A 229 21.65 8.14 3.61
CA LEU A 229 20.84 7.24 2.79
C LEU A 229 21.62 6.70 1.58
N LEU A 230 22.48 7.52 0.96
CA LEU A 230 23.34 7.06 -0.13
C LEU A 230 24.28 5.94 0.33
N ASP A 231 24.86 6.08 1.52
CA ASP A 231 25.78 5.11 2.11
C ASP A 231 25.07 3.79 2.47
N LEU A 232 23.77 3.83 2.78
CA LEU A 232 22.92 2.65 2.96
C LEU A 232 22.40 2.04 1.63
N GLY A 233 22.70 2.65 0.48
CA GLY A 233 22.15 2.22 -0.82
C GLY A 233 20.66 2.51 -0.98
N ILE A 234 20.16 3.56 -0.31
CA ILE A 234 18.76 4.00 -0.31
C ILE A 234 18.61 5.28 -1.16
N GLU A 235 17.69 5.22 -2.12
CA GLU A 235 17.24 6.39 -2.89
C GLU A 235 16.48 7.36 -1.98
N ALA A 236 16.94 8.60 -1.91
CA ALA A 236 16.28 9.69 -1.20
C ALA A 236 15.24 10.33 -2.12
N ASP A 237 13.96 10.05 -1.88
CA ASP A 237 12.83 10.66 -2.60
C ASP A 237 12.41 11.95 -1.90
N ILE A 238 12.96 13.05 -2.39
CA ILE A 238 12.93 14.37 -1.77
C ILE A 238 11.65 15.08 -2.13
N ILE A 239 10.79 15.24 -1.12
CA ILE A 239 9.55 16.02 -1.20
C ILE A 239 9.91 17.51 -1.03
N LEU A 240 9.75 18.27 -2.11
CA LEU A 240 10.07 19.71 -2.13
C LEU A 240 9.01 20.54 -1.39
N PHE A 241 7.73 20.20 -1.55
CA PHE A 241 6.61 20.94 -0.96
C PHE A 241 5.56 19.99 -0.35
N HIS A 242 4.81 20.47 0.66
CA HIS A 242 3.67 19.75 1.23
C HIS A 242 2.79 20.72 2.03
N THR A 243 1.57 20.30 2.37
CA THR A 243 0.61 21.11 3.14
C THR A 243 0.68 20.94 4.67
N TYR A 244 1.57 20.08 5.16
CA TYR A 244 1.72 19.82 6.60
C TYR A 244 2.53 20.91 7.29
N ASP A 245 2.03 22.14 7.29
CA ASP A 245 2.83 23.32 7.61
C ASP A 245 2.12 24.26 8.59
N ARG A 246 2.91 24.86 9.47
CA ARG A 246 2.51 25.98 10.34
C ARG A 246 3.47 27.16 10.26
N TRP A 247 4.56 27.00 9.50
CA TRP A 247 5.65 27.95 9.39
C TRP A 247 5.57 28.84 8.14
N ASP A 248 4.54 28.65 7.30
CA ASP A 248 4.23 29.45 6.11
C ASP A 248 5.11 29.17 4.88
N TYR A 249 5.85 28.06 4.87
CA TYR A 249 6.58 27.57 3.71
C TYR A 249 5.65 27.18 2.55
N GLU A 250 4.45 26.69 2.85
CA GLU A 250 3.46 26.36 1.80
C GLU A 250 2.93 27.59 1.05
N ASN A 251 3.04 28.78 1.66
CA ASN A 251 2.48 30.05 1.20
C ASN A 251 3.53 31.02 0.63
N MET A 252 4.76 30.56 0.38
CA MET A 252 5.78 31.37 -0.30
C MET A 252 5.27 31.93 -1.64
N ASP A 253 5.70 33.14 -1.99
CA ASP A 253 5.42 33.70 -3.30
C ASP A 253 6.19 32.99 -4.42
N ALA A 254 5.80 33.23 -5.67
CA ALA A 254 6.35 32.52 -6.82
C ALA A 254 7.87 32.72 -6.99
N GLU A 255 8.40 33.89 -6.64
CA GLU A 255 9.84 34.17 -6.74
C GLU A 255 10.62 33.41 -5.67
N SER A 256 10.08 33.35 -4.46
CA SER A 256 10.65 32.61 -3.33
C SER A 256 10.61 31.10 -3.60
N ASP A 257 9.54 30.57 -4.18
CA ASP A 257 9.47 29.17 -4.64
C ASP A 257 10.61 28.86 -5.64
N ASP A 258 10.77 29.69 -6.67
CA ASP A 258 11.77 29.48 -7.71
C ASP A 258 13.20 29.58 -7.18
N ARG A 259 13.43 30.50 -6.24
CA ARG A 259 14.70 30.64 -5.55
C ARG A 259 15.00 29.40 -4.72
N TYR A 260 14.02 28.94 -3.94
CA TYR A 260 14.11 27.73 -3.12
C TYR A 260 14.41 26.48 -3.97
N ILE A 261 13.66 26.25 -5.05
CA ILE A 261 13.87 25.10 -5.93
C ILE A 261 15.28 25.13 -6.53
N ARG A 262 15.72 26.27 -7.07
CA ARG A 262 17.07 26.39 -7.64
C ARG A 262 18.17 26.16 -6.60
N TYR A 263 17.97 26.65 -5.38
CA TYR A 263 18.89 26.41 -4.28
C TYR A 263 18.95 24.93 -3.89
N ALA A 264 17.79 24.27 -3.76
CA ALA A 264 17.70 22.83 -3.49
C ALA A 264 18.40 22.00 -4.59
N VAL A 265 18.16 22.33 -5.86
CA VAL A 265 18.80 21.66 -7.00
C VAL A 265 20.32 21.86 -7.00
N ALA A 266 20.80 23.09 -6.83
CA ALA A 266 22.25 23.39 -6.81
C ALA A 266 22.98 22.61 -5.71
N ARG A 267 22.30 22.37 -4.58
CA ARG A 267 22.84 21.65 -3.42
C ARG A 267 22.75 20.13 -3.56
N LEU A 268 21.61 19.60 -3.99
CA LEU A 268 21.32 18.16 -3.90
C LEU A 268 21.42 17.40 -5.22
N ALA A 269 21.37 18.06 -6.39
CA ALA A 269 21.33 17.36 -7.67
C ALA A 269 22.57 16.50 -7.95
N ALA A 270 23.73 16.80 -7.34
CA ALA A 270 24.94 15.99 -7.51
C ALA A 270 24.88 14.64 -6.78
N PHE A 271 24.03 14.48 -5.76
CA PHE A 271 23.83 13.21 -5.07
C PHE A 271 23.11 12.22 -5.98
N ARG A 272 23.73 11.06 -6.23
CA ARG A 272 23.24 10.09 -7.22
C ARG A 272 21.96 9.36 -6.81
N ASN A 273 21.64 9.33 -5.51
CA ASN A 273 20.45 8.71 -4.95
C ASN A 273 19.25 9.66 -4.83
N VAL A 274 19.34 10.91 -5.30
CA VAL A 274 18.24 11.89 -5.19
C VAL A 274 17.19 11.68 -6.28
N TRP A 275 15.93 11.64 -5.85
CA TRP A 275 14.73 11.75 -6.69
C TRP A 275 13.94 12.99 -6.24
N TRP A 276 13.28 13.66 -7.17
CA TRP A 276 12.47 14.85 -6.92
C TRP A 276 10.98 14.50 -6.87
N SER A 277 10.38 14.53 -5.69
CA SER A 277 8.93 14.56 -5.54
C SER A 277 8.50 16.00 -5.35
N LEU A 278 7.89 16.62 -6.36
CA LEU A 278 7.54 18.06 -6.30
C LEU A 278 6.67 18.38 -5.09
N ALA A 279 5.72 17.51 -4.78
CA ALA A 279 4.96 17.63 -3.55
C ALA A 279 4.49 16.30 -3.02
N ASN A 280 4.11 16.29 -1.75
CA ASN A 280 3.20 15.31 -1.18
C ASN A 280 1.80 15.92 -1.06
N GLU A 281 0.81 15.27 -1.67
CA GLU A 281 -0.59 15.75 -1.72
C GLU A 281 -0.69 17.14 -2.37
N TYR A 282 -0.13 17.28 -3.57
CA TYR A 282 0.03 18.57 -4.27
C TYR A 282 -1.27 19.38 -4.38
N ASP A 283 -2.40 18.69 -4.55
CA ASP A 283 -3.70 19.29 -4.80
C ASP A 283 -4.38 19.82 -3.53
N PHE A 284 -3.78 19.61 -2.36
CA PHE A 284 -4.21 20.20 -1.09
C PHE A 284 -3.50 21.51 -0.78
N MET A 285 -2.41 21.85 -1.46
CA MET A 285 -1.70 23.09 -1.22
C MET A 285 -2.52 24.29 -1.72
N PRO A 286 -3.01 25.17 -0.82
CA PRO A 286 -4.00 26.18 -1.18
C PRO A 286 -3.39 27.35 -1.97
N ALA A 287 -2.08 27.56 -1.87
CA ALA A 287 -1.39 28.68 -2.50
C ALA A 287 -0.81 28.36 -3.89
N LYS A 288 -0.94 27.11 -4.37
CA LYS A 288 -0.30 26.64 -5.61
C LYS A 288 -1.36 26.16 -6.62
N GLU A 289 -1.22 26.58 -7.86
CA GLU A 289 -2.05 26.15 -8.98
C GLU A 289 -1.35 25.08 -9.84
N GLU A 290 -2.08 24.41 -10.73
CA GLU A 290 -1.48 23.39 -11.61
C GLU A 290 -0.33 23.94 -12.47
N SER A 291 -0.43 25.19 -12.93
CA SER A 291 0.63 25.85 -13.69
C SER A 291 1.91 26.09 -12.88
N ASP A 292 1.80 26.21 -11.55
CA ASP A 292 2.99 26.33 -10.69
C ASP A 292 3.76 25.01 -10.66
N TRP A 293 3.06 23.88 -10.56
CA TRP A 293 3.67 22.56 -10.63
C TRP A 293 4.37 22.31 -11.97
N ASP A 294 3.76 22.74 -13.09
CA ASP A 294 4.38 22.69 -14.41
C ASP A 294 5.67 23.52 -14.47
N ARG A 295 5.64 24.74 -13.91
CA ARG A 295 6.81 25.63 -13.80
C ARG A 295 7.91 25.00 -12.94
N PHE A 296 7.58 24.42 -11.78
CA PHE A 296 8.56 23.78 -10.90
C PHE A 296 9.27 22.60 -11.56
N PHE A 297 8.52 21.76 -12.28
CA PHE A 297 9.11 20.68 -13.07
C PHE A 297 10.09 21.21 -14.13
N GLN A 298 9.75 22.30 -14.81
CA GLN A 298 10.59 22.91 -15.83
C GLN A 298 11.86 23.51 -15.22
N ILE A 299 11.75 24.19 -14.08
CA ILE A 299 12.91 24.71 -13.35
C ILE A 299 13.87 23.58 -12.96
N ILE A 300 13.35 22.49 -12.39
CA ILE A 300 14.19 21.34 -12.03
C ILE A 300 14.83 20.75 -13.29
N ARG A 301 14.06 20.54 -14.38
CA ARG A 301 14.59 20.02 -15.65
C ARG A 301 15.71 20.91 -16.20
N ASP A 302 15.57 22.23 -16.11
CA ASP A 302 16.50 23.18 -16.72
C ASP A 302 17.76 23.40 -15.85
N HIS A 303 17.66 23.20 -14.52
CA HIS A 303 18.75 23.43 -13.57
C HIS A 303 19.41 22.17 -13.00
N ASP A 304 18.83 20.97 -13.18
CA ASP A 304 19.42 19.70 -12.75
C ASP A 304 20.25 19.09 -13.90
N PRO A 305 21.59 19.29 -13.94
CA PRO A 305 22.43 18.76 -15.02
C PRO A 305 22.46 17.23 -15.04
N CYS A 306 22.08 16.59 -13.93
CA CYS A 306 22.05 15.14 -13.78
C CYS A 306 20.70 14.55 -14.17
N GLN A 307 19.67 15.36 -14.46
CA GLN A 307 18.35 14.91 -14.89
C GLN A 307 17.75 13.81 -14.00
N ARG A 308 17.82 13.96 -12.67
CA ARG A 308 17.28 12.98 -11.70
C ARG A 308 15.81 12.66 -11.98
N LEU A 309 15.36 11.50 -11.48
CA LEU A 309 13.95 11.16 -11.54
C LEU A 309 13.12 12.24 -10.84
N ARG A 310 11.97 12.56 -11.42
CA ARG A 310 11.02 13.56 -10.93
C ARG A 310 9.58 13.13 -11.14
N GLY A 311 8.78 13.29 -10.09
CA GLY A 311 7.36 12.94 -9.99
C GLY A 311 6.62 13.91 -9.06
N ILE A 312 5.32 13.71 -8.89
CA ILE A 312 4.47 14.54 -8.02
C ILE A 312 3.36 13.67 -7.43
N HIS A 313 3.13 13.74 -6.13
CA HIS A 313 2.21 12.84 -5.44
C HIS A 313 0.86 13.50 -5.15
N ASN A 314 -0.24 12.83 -5.52
CA ASN A 314 -1.61 13.31 -5.34
C ASN A 314 -2.16 13.06 -3.94
N GLY A 315 -3.16 13.85 -3.54
CA GLY A 315 -4.13 13.57 -2.49
C GLY A 315 -5.44 13.10 -3.12
N ARG A 316 -6.25 14.02 -3.70
CA ARG A 316 -7.53 13.71 -4.35
C ARG A 316 -7.49 13.83 -5.86
N ARG A 317 -6.92 14.91 -6.40
CA ARG A 317 -6.85 15.19 -7.83
C ARG A 317 -5.59 14.57 -8.44
N TRP A 318 -5.73 14.01 -9.63
CA TRP A 318 -4.63 13.36 -10.34
C TRP A 318 -3.94 14.35 -11.27
N TYR A 319 -2.61 14.40 -11.20
CA TYR A 319 -1.80 15.16 -12.12
C TYR A 319 -1.66 14.41 -13.45
N ASP A 320 -1.52 15.13 -14.56
CA ASP A 320 -1.22 14.50 -15.85
C ASP A 320 0.25 14.05 -15.91
N HIS A 321 0.48 12.80 -15.51
CA HIS A 321 1.82 12.21 -15.54
C HIS A 321 2.34 11.93 -16.96
N SER A 322 1.54 12.09 -18.02
CA SER A 322 2.03 11.93 -19.40
C SER A 322 2.95 13.08 -19.83
N LYS A 323 2.85 14.25 -19.18
CA LYS A 323 3.64 15.46 -19.45
C LYS A 323 5.16 15.16 -19.55
N PRO A 324 5.89 15.74 -20.52
CA PRO A 324 7.24 15.28 -20.91
C PRO A 324 8.32 15.50 -19.85
N TRP A 325 8.09 16.39 -18.87
CA TRP A 325 9.03 16.61 -17.76
C TRP A 325 8.87 15.61 -16.61
N VAL A 326 7.78 14.86 -16.57
CA VAL A 326 7.54 13.82 -15.56
C VAL A 326 8.26 12.54 -15.98
N THR A 327 9.00 11.93 -15.06
CA THR A 327 9.72 10.67 -15.36
C THR A 327 8.94 9.41 -14.98
N HIS A 328 8.12 9.50 -13.94
CA HIS A 328 7.33 8.38 -13.43
C HIS A 328 6.04 8.88 -12.76
N THR A 329 5.07 7.99 -12.63
CA THR A 329 3.85 8.23 -11.86
C THR A 329 4.15 7.97 -10.38
N SER A 330 3.86 8.94 -9.52
CA SER A 330 3.99 8.83 -8.05
C SER A 330 2.60 9.08 -7.48
N ILE A 331 1.95 8.05 -6.92
CA ILE A 331 0.49 8.10 -6.67
C ILE A 331 0.08 7.66 -5.27
N GLN A 332 -0.99 8.31 -4.78
CA GLN A 332 -1.73 7.92 -3.59
C GLN A 332 -3.03 7.23 -4.00
N THR A 333 -3.10 5.90 -3.82
CA THR A 333 -4.34 5.12 -3.99
C THR A 333 -4.17 3.72 -3.42
N SER A 334 -5.26 3.17 -2.87
CA SER A 334 -5.31 1.77 -2.41
C SER A 334 -5.92 0.81 -3.44
N ASN A 335 -6.31 1.31 -4.61
CA ASN A 335 -6.86 0.47 -5.68
C ASN A 335 -5.73 -0.14 -6.53
N MET A 336 -5.23 -1.30 -6.08
CA MET A 336 -4.11 -1.99 -6.72
C MET A 336 -4.48 -2.62 -8.07
N ALA A 337 -5.77 -2.87 -8.32
CA ALA A 337 -6.23 -3.51 -9.56
C ALA A 337 -5.95 -2.65 -10.79
N GLN A 338 -5.83 -1.33 -10.63
CA GLN A 338 -5.72 -0.38 -11.74
C GLN A 338 -4.29 -0.19 -12.28
N GLY A 339 -3.28 -0.91 -11.76
CA GLY A 339 -1.88 -0.69 -12.13
C GLY A 339 -1.61 -0.76 -13.63
N ILE A 340 -2.18 -1.77 -14.32
CA ILE A 340 -2.06 -1.92 -15.78
C ILE A 340 -2.72 -0.76 -16.51
N ARG A 341 -3.86 -0.25 -16.01
CA ARG A 341 -4.52 0.94 -16.57
C ARG A 341 -3.61 2.16 -16.48
N TYR A 342 -3.02 2.41 -15.31
CA TYR A 342 -2.15 3.57 -15.09
C TYR A 342 -0.89 3.51 -15.98
N ARG A 343 -0.27 2.33 -16.10
CA ARG A 343 0.84 2.11 -17.03
C ARG A 343 0.43 2.45 -18.46
N THR A 344 -0.71 1.95 -18.92
CA THR A 344 -1.22 2.20 -20.27
C THR A 344 -1.56 3.68 -20.50
N GLN A 345 -2.19 4.32 -19.50
CA GLN A 345 -2.62 5.71 -19.57
C GLN A 345 -1.44 6.68 -19.66
N TYR A 346 -0.39 6.46 -18.87
CA TYR A 346 0.72 7.41 -18.74
C TYR A 346 1.97 7.03 -19.53
N GLY A 347 2.12 5.76 -19.94
CA GLY A 347 3.29 5.28 -20.67
C GLY A 347 4.59 5.39 -19.87
N LYS A 348 4.51 5.30 -18.54
CA LYS A 348 5.62 5.54 -17.60
C LYS A 348 5.63 4.54 -16.44
N PRO A 349 6.74 4.41 -15.68
CA PRO A 349 6.76 3.59 -14.49
C PRO A 349 5.71 4.09 -13.49
N VAL A 350 4.95 3.17 -12.88
CA VAL A 350 3.91 3.50 -11.90
C VAL A 350 4.38 3.11 -10.51
N ILE A 351 4.47 4.09 -9.61
CA ILE A 351 4.91 3.91 -8.23
C ILE A 351 3.73 4.27 -7.32
N TYR A 352 3.18 3.28 -6.64
CA TYR A 352 2.24 3.45 -5.54
C TYR A 352 3.03 3.89 -4.31
N ASP A 353 3.41 5.17 -4.28
CA ASP A 353 4.18 5.75 -3.19
C ASP A 353 3.42 5.78 -1.86
N GLU A 354 2.08 5.88 -1.92
CA GLU A 354 1.21 5.74 -0.76
C GLU A 354 -0.03 4.90 -1.11
N CYS A 355 -0.06 3.66 -0.61
CA CYS A 355 -1.23 2.79 -0.74
C CYS A 355 -1.88 2.52 0.62
N ARG A 356 -2.00 3.56 1.46
CA ARG A 356 -2.22 3.49 2.93
C ARG A 356 -1.06 2.81 3.67
N TYR A 357 -1.14 2.78 5.00
CA TYR A 357 -0.10 2.27 5.88
C TYR A 357 -0.60 1.21 6.85
N GLU A 358 0.29 0.26 7.16
CA GLU A 358 0.10 -0.71 8.23
C GLU A 358 0.09 0.01 9.59
N GLY A 359 -0.90 -0.23 10.45
CA GLY A 359 -0.94 0.41 11.77
C GLY A 359 -2.31 0.39 12.44
N ASP A 360 -2.46 1.21 13.47
CA ASP A 360 -3.64 1.24 14.36
C ASP A 360 -4.13 2.67 14.69
N ILE A 361 -3.71 3.66 13.90
CA ILE A 361 -4.25 5.03 14.03
C ILE A 361 -5.70 5.09 13.53
N PRO A 362 -6.55 6.00 14.05
CA PRO A 362 -7.96 6.04 13.66
C PRO A 362 -8.19 6.49 12.21
N GLN A 363 -7.19 7.12 11.57
CA GLN A 363 -7.30 7.61 10.20
C GLN A 363 -7.26 6.46 9.20
N GLY A 364 -8.21 6.45 8.26
CA GLY A 364 -8.36 5.36 7.27
C GLY A 364 -7.18 5.15 6.31
N TRP A 365 -6.19 6.05 6.33
CA TRP A 365 -4.95 5.93 5.57
C TRP A 365 -3.83 5.21 6.34
N GLY A 366 -3.95 4.96 7.64
CA GLY A 366 -2.88 4.36 8.46
C GLY A 366 -3.33 3.26 9.40
N ASN A 367 -4.31 2.47 8.97
CA ASN A 367 -4.98 1.52 9.85
C ASN A 367 -5.27 0.17 9.19
N ILE A 368 -4.49 -0.17 8.16
CA ILE A 368 -4.60 -1.49 7.54
C ILE A 368 -3.72 -2.50 8.28
N THR A 369 -4.04 -3.77 8.12
CA THR A 369 -3.24 -4.87 8.65
C THR A 369 -1.93 -5.04 7.88
N ALA A 370 -0.98 -5.74 8.50
CA ALA A 370 0.28 -6.14 7.87
C ALA A 370 0.04 -7.02 6.63
N GLU A 371 -0.93 -7.95 6.71
CA GLU A 371 -1.34 -8.83 5.64
C GLU A 371 -1.86 -8.05 4.42
N GLU A 372 -2.68 -7.02 4.65
CA GLU A 372 -3.14 -6.13 3.58
C GLU A 372 -1.98 -5.36 2.95
N MET A 373 -0.98 -4.94 3.74
CA MET A 373 0.20 -4.26 3.22
C MET A 373 1.01 -5.21 2.31
N VAL A 374 1.29 -6.42 2.79
CA VAL A 374 1.96 -7.47 2.00
C VAL A 374 1.17 -7.75 0.72
N GLN A 375 -0.16 -7.83 0.81
CA GLN A 375 -1.02 -8.06 -0.34
C GLN A 375 -0.88 -6.96 -1.41
N ARG A 376 -0.77 -5.69 -1.00
CA ARG A 376 -0.56 -4.56 -1.91
C ARG A 376 0.79 -4.62 -2.61
N PHE A 377 1.86 -4.96 -1.88
CA PHE A 377 3.18 -5.17 -2.46
C PHE A 377 3.17 -6.25 -3.57
N TRP A 378 2.59 -7.43 -3.28
CA TRP A 378 2.47 -8.50 -4.27
C TRP A 378 1.60 -8.10 -5.46
N ALA A 379 0.43 -7.49 -5.22
CA ALA A 379 -0.46 -7.03 -6.29
C ALA A 379 0.21 -5.99 -7.20
N GLY A 380 0.85 -4.97 -6.62
CA GLY A 380 1.56 -3.92 -7.34
C GLY A 380 2.73 -4.47 -8.16
N THR A 381 3.58 -5.31 -7.55
CA THR A 381 4.69 -5.96 -8.25
C THR A 381 4.21 -6.83 -9.41
N VAL A 382 3.16 -7.64 -9.23
CA VAL A 382 2.65 -8.53 -10.29
C VAL A 382 1.89 -7.76 -11.38
N ALA A 383 1.33 -6.59 -11.06
CA ALA A 383 0.85 -5.63 -12.07
C ALA A 383 2.01 -4.90 -12.80
N GLY A 384 3.27 -5.24 -12.51
CA GLY A 384 4.46 -4.63 -13.08
C GLY A 384 4.63 -3.17 -12.66
N CYS A 385 4.21 -2.83 -11.45
CA CYS A 385 4.33 -1.52 -10.80
C CYS A 385 5.26 -1.63 -9.57
N TYR A 386 5.51 -0.50 -8.91
CA TYR A 386 6.33 -0.38 -7.69
C TYR A 386 5.49 0.09 -6.51
N VAL A 387 5.90 -0.22 -5.27
CA VAL A 387 5.08 0.01 -4.07
C VAL A 387 5.93 0.56 -2.92
N GLY A 388 5.40 1.60 -2.26
CA GLY A 388 5.91 2.19 -1.04
C GLY A 388 5.21 1.66 0.21
N HIS A 389 5.99 1.32 1.22
CA HIS A 389 5.54 0.94 2.56
C HIS A 389 5.37 2.16 3.46
N GLY A 390 4.48 2.08 4.44
CA GLY A 390 4.58 2.92 5.62
C GLY A 390 3.90 2.26 6.80
N GLU A 391 4.25 2.76 7.98
CA GLU A 391 3.85 2.19 9.26
C GLU A 391 3.42 3.28 10.25
N THR A 392 2.30 3.06 10.93
CA THR A 392 1.64 4.00 11.83
C THR A 392 1.10 3.33 13.09
N TYR A 393 1.91 2.49 13.75
CA TYR A 393 1.55 1.96 15.08
C TYR A 393 1.71 3.04 16.15
N LYS A 394 0.65 3.26 16.94
CA LYS A 394 0.67 4.16 18.09
C LYS A 394 1.74 3.71 19.08
N HIS A 395 2.48 4.70 19.56
CA HIS A 395 3.46 4.51 20.61
C HIS A 395 3.12 5.44 21.79
N PRO A 396 3.32 5.03 23.05
CA PRO A 396 3.04 5.88 24.22
C PRO A 396 3.75 7.24 24.19
N GLU A 397 4.90 7.30 23.52
CA GLU A 397 5.70 8.53 23.33
C GLU A 397 5.47 9.19 21.97
N ASP A 398 4.39 8.84 21.26
CA ASP A 398 4.05 9.44 19.95
C ASP A 398 5.14 9.23 18.87
N LEU A 399 5.85 8.10 18.92
CA LEU A 399 6.94 7.73 18.01
C LEU A 399 6.40 6.85 16.86
N LEU A 400 5.93 7.48 15.80
CA LEU A 400 5.41 6.80 14.61
C LEU A 400 6.40 6.89 13.45
N TRP A 401 6.74 5.73 12.88
CA TRP A 401 7.68 5.57 11.77
C TRP A 401 7.39 6.51 10.61
N TRP A 402 6.16 6.46 10.08
CA TRP A 402 5.71 7.23 8.91
C TRP A 402 6.09 8.72 8.93
N ALA A 403 6.10 9.37 10.10
CA ALA A 403 6.53 10.76 10.24
C ALA A 403 7.92 10.89 10.82
N LYS A 404 8.20 10.29 11.98
CA LYS A 404 9.38 10.59 12.79
C LYS A 404 10.55 9.64 12.53
N GLY A 405 10.30 8.46 11.97
CA GLY A 405 11.27 7.39 11.93
C GLY A 405 11.38 6.68 13.27
N GLY A 406 12.60 6.34 13.66
CA GLY A 406 12.88 5.51 14.83
C GLY A 406 12.90 4.04 14.46
N VAL A 407 11.94 3.25 14.96
CA VAL A 407 11.93 1.78 14.85
C VAL A 407 10.64 1.29 14.21
N LEU A 408 10.76 0.37 13.25
CA LEU A 408 9.65 -0.37 12.66
C LEU A 408 9.11 -1.41 13.64
N ARG A 409 7.79 -1.52 13.75
CA ARG A 409 7.06 -2.36 14.71
C ARG A 409 6.13 -3.35 14.05
N GLY A 410 5.85 -3.14 12.76
CA GLY A 410 4.96 -3.94 11.97
C GLY A 410 5.52 -5.29 11.57
N GLU A 411 4.63 -6.10 11.01
CA GLU A 411 4.92 -7.44 10.55
C GLU A 411 5.17 -7.50 9.04
N SER A 412 4.78 -6.50 8.25
CA SER A 412 5.03 -6.51 6.81
C SER A 412 6.49 -6.39 6.38
N PRO A 413 7.42 -5.67 7.07
CA PRO A 413 8.79 -5.49 6.55
C PRO A 413 9.55 -6.81 6.30
N PRO A 414 9.54 -7.82 7.19
CA PRO A 414 10.15 -9.13 6.87
C PRO A 414 9.53 -9.83 5.66
N ARG A 415 8.22 -9.66 5.41
CA ARG A 415 7.54 -10.27 4.25
C ARG A 415 7.79 -9.49 2.96
N ILE A 416 7.99 -8.17 3.04
CA ILE A 416 8.45 -7.34 1.92
C ILE A 416 9.90 -7.71 1.56
N ALA A 417 10.76 -7.99 2.55
CA ALA A 417 12.10 -8.54 2.33
C ALA A 417 12.04 -9.87 1.56
N TYR A 418 11.12 -10.76 1.95
CA TYR A 418 10.89 -12.01 1.23
C TYR A 418 10.47 -11.80 -0.22
N LEU A 419 9.57 -10.85 -0.52
CA LEU A 419 9.19 -10.52 -1.90
C LEU A 419 10.40 -9.97 -2.69
N LYS A 420 11.21 -9.09 -2.10
CA LYS A 420 12.44 -8.57 -2.71
C LYS A 420 13.39 -9.71 -3.09
N ASP A 421 13.65 -10.64 -2.16
CA ASP A 421 14.50 -11.81 -2.40
C ASP A 421 13.88 -12.80 -3.39
N PHE A 422 12.55 -12.94 -3.39
CA PHE A 422 11.82 -13.78 -4.34
C PHE A 422 11.96 -13.25 -5.76
N MET A 423 11.79 -11.94 -5.96
CA MET A 423 11.95 -11.31 -7.27
C MET A 423 13.40 -11.28 -7.73
N ALA A 424 14.37 -11.12 -6.83
CA ALA A 424 15.80 -11.20 -7.16
C ALA A 424 16.24 -12.58 -7.70
N ARG A 425 15.51 -13.65 -7.34
CA ARG A 425 15.72 -15.03 -7.83
C ARG A 425 14.84 -15.40 -9.03
N SER A 426 13.98 -14.49 -9.47
CA SER A 426 13.15 -14.64 -10.67
C SER A 426 13.89 -14.07 -11.89
N PRO A 427 13.38 -14.22 -13.14
CA PRO A 427 13.87 -13.40 -14.24
C PRO A 427 13.86 -11.92 -13.86
N THR A 428 14.82 -11.15 -14.33
CA THR A 428 14.95 -9.74 -13.93
C THR A 428 13.65 -9.00 -14.23
N PHE A 429 13.22 -8.14 -13.30
CA PHE A 429 11.88 -7.54 -13.33
C PHE A 429 11.56 -6.82 -14.65
N ASP A 430 12.56 -6.23 -15.28
CA ASP A 430 12.51 -5.53 -16.56
C ASP A 430 12.47 -6.43 -17.80
N THR A 431 12.40 -7.75 -17.60
CA THR A 431 12.13 -8.76 -18.64
C THR A 431 10.76 -9.40 -18.48
N LEU A 432 10.02 -9.02 -17.43
CA LEU A 432 8.69 -9.54 -17.11
C LEU A 432 7.61 -8.54 -17.54
N GLU A 433 6.57 -9.03 -18.19
CA GLU A 433 5.43 -8.24 -18.67
C GLU A 433 4.15 -8.61 -17.90
N PRO A 434 3.37 -7.63 -17.42
CA PRO A 434 2.07 -7.93 -16.86
C PRO A 434 1.09 -8.29 -17.97
N ILE A 435 0.50 -9.48 -17.89
CA ILE A 435 -0.52 -9.98 -18.83
C ILE A 435 -1.90 -10.13 -18.17
N GLY A 436 -2.06 -9.45 -17.03
CA GLY A 436 -3.29 -9.36 -16.26
C GLY A 436 -4.34 -8.40 -16.84
N ASN A 437 -5.21 -7.86 -15.98
CA ASN A 437 -6.16 -6.81 -16.34
C ASN A 437 -6.34 -5.77 -15.23
N ASP A 438 -7.18 -4.77 -15.49
CA ASP A 438 -7.52 -3.70 -14.54
C ASP A 438 -8.62 -4.07 -13.51
N LYS A 439 -8.98 -5.36 -13.42
CA LYS A 439 -10.04 -5.89 -12.55
C LYS A 439 -9.51 -6.84 -11.48
N GLY A 440 -8.22 -6.79 -11.18
CA GLY A 440 -7.60 -7.59 -10.13
C GLY A 440 -7.12 -8.98 -10.59
N ARG A 441 -7.02 -9.22 -11.90
CA ARG A 441 -6.29 -10.38 -12.42
C ARG A 441 -4.81 -10.03 -12.49
N TYR A 442 -4.03 -10.45 -11.51
CA TYR A 442 -2.60 -10.18 -11.43
C TYR A 442 -1.79 -11.33 -12.01
N ILE A 443 -1.18 -11.11 -13.18
CA ILE A 443 -0.28 -12.08 -13.82
C ILE A 443 0.92 -11.34 -14.39
N LEU A 444 2.12 -11.77 -14.00
CA LEU A 444 3.41 -11.28 -14.47
C LEU A 444 4.15 -12.42 -15.16
N ALA A 445 4.62 -12.22 -16.38
CA ALA A 445 5.19 -13.32 -17.17
C ALA A 445 6.38 -12.89 -18.03
N LYS A 446 7.30 -13.83 -18.22
CA LYS A 446 8.15 -13.90 -19.41
C LYS A 446 7.64 -15.10 -20.19
N GLN A 447 6.82 -14.85 -21.21
CA GLN A 447 6.09 -15.91 -21.90
C GLN A 447 7.03 -17.01 -22.40
N GLY A 448 6.68 -18.27 -22.14
CA GLY A 448 7.52 -19.44 -22.45
C GLY A 448 8.63 -19.76 -21.44
N GLU A 449 8.89 -18.89 -20.47
CA GLU A 449 10.00 -19.05 -19.51
C GLU A 449 9.58 -18.94 -18.03
N TYR A 450 8.60 -18.09 -17.73
CA TYR A 450 8.19 -17.80 -16.36
C TYR A 450 6.79 -17.20 -16.31
N TYR A 451 5.94 -17.70 -15.40
CA TYR A 451 4.67 -17.06 -15.08
C TYR A 451 4.50 -16.98 -13.57
N LEU A 452 3.95 -15.86 -13.11
CA LEU A 452 3.62 -15.61 -11.72
C LEU A 452 2.21 -15.02 -11.67
N ALA A 453 1.27 -15.80 -11.16
CA ALA A 453 -0.10 -15.36 -10.95
C ALA A 453 -0.34 -15.12 -9.45
N TYR A 454 -1.01 -14.03 -9.09
CA TYR A 454 -1.25 -13.68 -7.69
C TYR A 454 -2.75 -13.51 -7.41
N THR A 455 -3.23 -14.09 -6.30
CA THR A 455 -4.65 -14.05 -5.94
C THR A 455 -4.85 -13.24 -4.67
N THR A 456 -5.64 -12.17 -4.78
CA THR A 456 -6.09 -11.37 -3.63
C THR A 456 -7.33 -11.98 -2.96
N GLU A 457 -8.07 -12.80 -3.70
CA GLU A 457 -9.27 -13.50 -3.28
C GLU A 457 -9.37 -14.86 -4.01
N PRO A 458 -10.15 -15.82 -3.48
CA PRO A 458 -10.41 -17.08 -4.16
C PRO A 458 -10.96 -16.86 -5.56
N GLN A 459 -10.32 -17.47 -6.57
CA GLN A 459 -10.68 -17.28 -7.97
C GLN A 459 -10.13 -18.40 -8.84
N THR A 460 -10.72 -18.55 -10.02
CA THR A 460 -10.21 -19.41 -11.09
C THR A 460 -9.34 -18.59 -12.04
N ILE A 461 -8.13 -19.07 -12.29
CA ILE A 461 -7.17 -18.45 -13.21
C ILE A 461 -6.90 -19.39 -14.37
N THR A 462 -7.00 -18.84 -15.57
CA THR A 462 -6.56 -19.49 -16.80
C THR A 462 -5.27 -18.82 -17.29
N LEU A 463 -4.29 -19.61 -17.69
CA LEU A 463 -3.03 -19.17 -18.29
C LEU A 463 -2.84 -19.86 -19.64
N ASP A 464 -2.26 -19.14 -20.61
CA ASP A 464 -1.73 -19.76 -21.82
C ASP A 464 -0.23 -19.98 -21.64
N LEU A 465 0.15 -21.22 -21.32
CA LEU A 465 1.52 -21.62 -21.05
C LEU A 465 2.22 -21.95 -22.37
N GLN A 466 3.04 -21.02 -22.86
CA GLN A 466 3.77 -21.19 -24.13
C GLN A 466 5.00 -22.09 -23.98
N GLY A 467 5.60 -22.49 -25.09
CA GLY A 467 6.81 -23.32 -25.10
C GLY A 467 6.53 -24.82 -25.24
N GLU A 468 7.60 -25.63 -25.24
CA GLU A 468 7.53 -27.05 -25.59
C GLU A 468 7.54 -27.99 -24.37
N HIS A 469 7.91 -27.48 -23.20
CA HIS A 469 8.11 -28.28 -22.00
C HIS A 469 7.01 -28.01 -20.95
N PRO A 470 6.59 -29.03 -20.19
CA PRO A 470 5.74 -28.83 -19.02
C PRO A 470 6.37 -27.84 -18.03
N TYR A 471 5.54 -27.33 -17.13
CA TYR A 471 5.90 -26.38 -16.08
C TYR A 471 5.76 -27.00 -14.71
N LYS A 472 6.76 -26.78 -13.86
CA LYS A 472 6.64 -26.91 -12.40
C LYS A 472 5.69 -25.83 -11.90
N VAL A 473 4.69 -26.24 -11.14
CA VAL A 473 3.77 -25.32 -10.45
C VAL A 473 4.12 -25.30 -8.97
N ASP A 474 4.40 -24.12 -8.45
CA ASP A 474 4.62 -23.89 -7.03
C ASP A 474 3.60 -22.87 -6.51
N ARG A 475 2.98 -23.16 -5.36
CA ARG A 475 2.23 -22.16 -4.59
C ARG A 475 3.18 -21.47 -3.63
N VAL A 476 3.16 -20.15 -3.62
CA VAL A 476 3.93 -19.29 -2.71
C VAL A 476 2.95 -18.72 -1.70
N ASP A 477 3.02 -19.22 -0.47
CA ASP A 477 2.39 -18.59 0.68
C ASP A 477 3.18 -17.32 1.01
N THR A 478 2.60 -16.17 0.67
CA THR A 478 3.32 -14.90 0.75
C THR A 478 3.47 -14.38 2.16
N TRP A 479 2.57 -14.78 3.08
CA TRP A 479 2.60 -14.37 4.47
C TRP A 479 3.55 -15.23 5.30
N ASN A 480 3.46 -16.56 5.16
CA ASN A 480 4.33 -17.51 5.84
C ASN A 480 5.65 -17.74 5.10
N MET A 481 5.86 -17.07 3.96
CA MET A 481 7.09 -17.05 3.18
C MET A 481 7.55 -18.46 2.75
N LYS A 482 6.58 -19.31 2.39
CA LYS A 482 6.80 -20.74 2.09
C LYS A 482 6.41 -21.08 0.66
N ILE A 483 7.27 -21.85 -0.01
CA ILE A 483 6.99 -22.43 -1.32
C ILE A 483 6.50 -23.86 -1.14
N VAL A 484 5.36 -24.19 -1.74
CA VAL A 484 4.71 -25.51 -1.69
C VAL A 484 4.60 -26.05 -3.13
N PRO A 485 5.20 -27.22 -3.43
CA PRO A 485 5.05 -27.85 -4.74
C PRO A 485 3.60 -28.26 -5.00
N VAL A 486 2.98 -27.72 -6.04
CA VAL A 486 1.60 -28.03 -6.42
C VAL A 486 1.55 -29.20 -7.40
N GLY A 487 2.43 -29.20 -8.41
CA GLY A 487 2.50 -30.28 -9.39
C GLY A 487 3.09 -29.85 -10.72
N THR A 488 2.54 -30.40 -11.80
CA THR A 488 2.96 -30.16 -13.19
C THR A 488 1.79 -29.58 -14.00
N ALA A 489 2.08 -28.58 -14.85
CA ALA A 489 1.16 -28.05 -15.84
C ALA A 489 1.73 -28.27 -17.25
N HIS A 490 0.90 -28.67 -18.21
CA HIS A 490 1.33 -28.85 -19.60
C HIS A 490 1.20 -27.56 -20.41
N PRO A 491 1.98 -27.38 -21.49
CA PRO A 491 1.81 -26.24 -22.40
C PRO A 491 0.40 -26.15 -22.99
N GLY A 492 0.00 -24.92 -23.32
CA GLY A 492 -1.35 -24.56 -23.78
C GLY A 492 -2.20 -23.96 -22.66
N GLU A 493 -3.52 -23.99 -22.86
CA GLU A 493 -4.47 -23.46 -21.89
C GLU A 493 -4.47 -24.31 -20.61
N TYR A 494 -4.12 -23.67 -19.49
CA TYR A 494 -4.10 -24.29 -18.17
C TYR A 494 -4.98 -23.49 -17.21
N THR A 495 -5.97 -24.15 -16.61
CA THR A 495 -6.90 -23.54 -15.67
C THR A 495 -6.76 -24.17 -14.29
N PHE A 496 -6.67 -23.35 -13.25
CA PHE A 496 -6.65 -23.79 -11.86
C PHE A 496 -7.50 -22.87 -10.98
N ALA A 497 -8.07 -23.42 -9.91
CA ALA A 497 -8.75 -22.66 -8.88
C ALA A 497 -7.81 -22.43 -7.70
N SER A 498 -7.70 -21.19 -7.23
CA SER A 498 -7.07 -20.89 -5.95
C SER A 498 -8.16 -20.71 -4.89
N PRO A 499 -8.22 -21.58 -3.86
CA PRO A 499 -9.11 -21.37 -2.72
C PRO A 499 -8.51 -20.39 -1.69
N TYR A 500 -7.31 -19.86 -1.94
CA TYR A 500 -6.55 -19.03 -1.00
C TYR A 500 -6.52 -17.57 -1.43
N ASN A 501 -6.55 -16.68 -0.44
CA ASN A 501 -6.18 -15.28 -0.56
C ASN A 501 -4.70 -15.08 -0.25
N GLY A 502 -4.09 -14.07 -0.86
CA GLY A 502 -2.70 -13.68 -0.56
C GLY A 502 -1.66 -14.74 -0.95
N VAL A 503 -1.90 -15.54 -1.98
CA VAL A 503 -0.92 -16.53 -2.49
C VAL A 503 -0.54 -16.24 -3.92
N ALA A 504 0.69 -16.58 -4.29
CA ALA A 504 1.12 -16.58 -5.68
C ALA A 504 1.27 -18.01 -6.21
N TYR A 505 1.13 -18.19 -7.51
CA TYR A 505 1.43 -19.43 -8.21
C TYR A 505 2.52 -19.14 -9.23
N ARG A 506 3.67 -19.79 -9.05
CA ARG A 506 4.83 -19.67 -9.91
C ARG A 506 4.91 -20.87 -10.85
N PHE A 507 5.11 -20.60 -12.13
CA PHE A 507 5.28 -21.58 -13.18
C PHE A 507 6.67 -21.43 -13.78
N THR A 508 7.46 -22.51 -13.76
CA THR A 508 8.80 -22.56 -14.38
C THR A 508 8.93 -23.82 -15.23
N PRO A 509 9.45 -23.74 -16.47
CA PRO A 509 9.55 -24.91 -17.33
C PRO A 509 10.48 -25.96 -16.71
N TYR A 510 10.15 -27.23 -16.90
CA TYR A 510 11.08 -28.33 -16.63
C TYR A 510 12.26 -28.25 -17.61
N SER A 511 13.45 -28.60 -17.14
CA SER A 511 14.60 -28.80 -18.02
C SER A 511 14.40 -30.05 -18.88
N PRO A 512 14.99 -30.14 -20.08
CA PRO A 512 14.93 -31.35 -20.89
C PRO A 512 15.41 -32.58 -20.12
N GLY A 513 14.54 -33.60 -20.01
CA GLY A 513 14.83 -34.84 -19.28
C GLY A 513 14.67 -34.76 -17.76
N GLU A 514 14.28 -33.61 -17.19
CA GLU A 514 13.89 -33.50 -15.79
C GLU A 514 12.62 -34.33 -15.52
N LYS A 515 12.62 -35.12 -14.43
CA LYS A 515 11.46 -35.92 -14.01
C LYS A 515 10.31 -34.97 -13.65
N LEU A 516 9.10 -35.28 -14.13
CA LEU A 516 7.91 -34.52 -13.77
C LEU A 516 7.48 -34.85 -12.34
N ARG A 517 7.07 -33.83 -11.57
CA ARG A 517 6.42 -34.00 -10.28
C ARG A 517 5.11 -34.79 -10.43
N PRO A 518 4.69 -35.54 -9.41
CA PRO A 518 3.42 -36.23 -9.42
C PRO A 518 2.24 -35.26 -9.59
N GLU A 519 1.07 -35.79 -9.93
CA GLU A 519 -0.18 -35.04 -9.96
C GLU A 519 -1.04 -35.37 -8.75
N ALA A 520 -1.45 -34.34 -8.00
CA ALA A 520 -2.43 -34.48 -6.92
C ALA A 520 -3.82 -34.11 -7.43
N LYS A 521 -4.80 -35.01 -7.27
CA LYS A 521 -6.21 -34.75 -7.60
C LYS A 521 -7.07 -35.16 -6.42
N ALA A 522 -7.91 -34.25 -5.96
CA ALA A 522 -8.82 -34.42 -4.84
C ALA A 522 -10.24 -34.01 -5.24
N SER A 523 -11.24 -34.69 -4.68
CA SER A 523 -12.64 -34.30 -4.74
C SER A 523 -13.31 -34.49 -3.39
N ALA A 524 -14.43 -33.81 -3.20
CA ALA A 524 -15.35 -33.99 -2.08
C ALA A 524 -16.76 -34.22 -2.64
N ASP A 525 -17.58 -35.00 -1.94
CA ASP A 525 -18.99 -35.24 -2.30
C ASP A 525 -19.88 -34.02 -2.05
N VAL A 526 -19.58 -33.25 -1.00
CA VAL A 526 -20.21 -31.95 -0.70
C VAL A 526 -19.14 -30.89 -0.43
N LEU A 527 -19.37 -29.68 -0.92
CA LEU A 527 -18.47 -28.53 -0.71
C LEU A 527 -18.99 -27.56 0.34
N GLN A 528 -20.26 -27.70 0.72
CA GLN A 528 -20.91 -26.87 1.72
C GLN A 528 -22.04 -27.62 2.41
N GLY A 529 -22.40 -27.19 3.61
CA GLY A 529 -23.55 -27.71 4.35
C GLY A 529 -23.54 -27.28 5.81
N SER A 530 -24.52 -27.76 6.58
CA SER A 530 -24.68 -27.38 7.98
C SER A 530 -23.86 -28.27 8.93
N ALA A 531 -23.34 -27.69 10.01
CA ALA A 531 -22.70 -28.48 11.08
C ALA A 531 -23.72 -29.37 11.82
N PRO A 532 -23.35 -30.62 12.19
CA PRO A 532 -22.11 -31.30 11.79
C PRO A 532 -22.15 -31.73 10.32
N LEU A 533 -21.17 -31.28 9.53
CA LEU A 533 -21.09 -31.61 8.11
C LEU A 533 -20.17 -32.81 7.90
N THR A 534 -20.74 -33.95 7.50
CA THR A 534 -19.95 -35.12 7.06
C THR A 534 -19.58 -34.97 5.60
N VAL A 535 -18.27 -35.06 5.29
CA VAL A 535 -17.73 -34.95 3.93
C VAL A 535 -16.90 -36.19 3.62
N ASN A 536 -17.15 -36.79 2.47
CA ASN A 536 -16.36 -37.89 1.94
C ASN A 536 -15.39 -37.35 0.90
N PHE A 537 -14.09 -37.50 1.16
CA PHE A 537 -13.04 -37.09 0.24
C PHE A 537 -12.57 -38.26 -0.61
N SER A 538 -12.05 -37.95 -1.80
CA SER A 538 -11.40 -38.95 -2.65
C SER A 538 -10.14 -38.39 -3.27
N ALA A 539 -9.05 -39.17 -3.23
CA ALA A 539 -7.82 -38.93 -3.97
C ALA A 539 -7.78 -39.79 -5.24
N ALA A 540 -7.24 -39.26 -6.34
CA ALA A 540 -6.93 -40.07 -7.52
C ALA A 540 -5.49 -40.58 -7.49
N GLY A 541 -5.29 -41.82 -7.93
CA GLY A 541 -3.98 -42.47 -8.03
C GLY A 541 -3.61 -43.31 -6.80
N ASP A 542 -2.50 -44.04 -6.92
CA ASP A 542 -2.03 -45.01 -5.93
C ASP A 542 -0.80 -44.52 -5.13
N LEU A 543 -0.53 -43.22 -5.15
CA LEU A 543 0.59 -42.61 -4.42
C LEU A 543 0.33 -42.56 -2.91
N ALA A 544 1.35 -42.29 -2.10
CA ALA A 544 1.15 -42.10 -0.67
C ALA A 544 0.39 -40.80 -0.41
N HIS A 545 -0.67 -40.86 0.41
CA HIS A 545 -1.57 -39.73 0.68
C HIS A 545 -1.35 -39.14 2.07
N HIS A 546 -1.46 -37.82 2.18
CA HIS A 546 -1.58 -37.10 3.44
C HIS A 546 -2.57 -35.95 3.30
N TRP A 547 -3.63 -35.99 4.09
CA TRP A 547 -4.68 -34.99 4.14
C TRP A 547 -4.53 -34.12 5.38
N THR A 548 -4.73 -32.81 5.22
CA THR A 548 -5.00 -31.87 6.31
C THR A 548 -6.37 -31.25 6.06
N PHE A 549 -7.30 -31.35 7.03
CA PHE A 549 -8.68 -30.90 6.82
C PHE A 549 -8.91 -29.41 7.13
N GLY A 550 -7.88 -28.69 7.56
CA GLY A 550 -7.97 -27.26 7.86
C GLY A 550 -8.52 -26.94 9.27
N ASP A 551 -8.93 -27.94 10.03
CA ASP A 551 -9.37 -27.84 11.44
C ASP A 551 -8.34 -28.37 12.45
N GLY A 552 -7.12 -28.66 11.97
CA GLY A 552 -6.03 -29.24 12.75
C GLY A 552 -5.97 -30.77 12.72
N THR A 553 -6.97 -31.44 12.15
CA THR A 553 -6.96 -32.91 11.98
C THR A 553 -6.35 -33.33 10.64
N THR A 554 -5.92 -34.59 10.56
CA THR A 554 -5.20 -35.16 9.41
C THR A 554 -5.60 -36.60 9.14
N SER A 555 -5.40 -37.08 7.90
CA SER A 555 -5.55 -38.49 7.53
C SER A 555 -4.47 -38.94 6.55
N THR A 556 -4.21 -40.25 6.48
CA THR A 556 -3.36 -40.88 5.45
C THR A 556 -4.14 -41.88 4.59
N GLU A 557 -5.45 -41.95 4.76
CA GLU A 557 -6.32 -42.80 3.93
C GLU A 557 -6.47 -42.19 2.53
N SER A 558 -6.65 -43.03 1.51
CA SER A 558 -6.88 -42.56 0.14
C SER A 558 -8.23 -41.84 0.00
N ASN A 559 -9.28 -42.34 0.66
CA ASN A 559 -10.64 -41.81 0.62
C ASN A 559 -11.20 -41.63 2.05
N PRO A 560 -10.74 -40.62 2.80
CA PRO A 560 -11.18 -40.43 4.18
C PRO A 560 -12.58 -39.82 4.23
N THR A 561 -13.33 -40.19 5.27
CA THR A 561 -14.52 -39.47 5.72
C THR A 561 -14.14 -38.55 6.86
N HIS A 562 -14.55 -37.29 6.81
CA HIS A 562 -14.31 -36.30 7.87
C HIS A 562 -15.60 -35.60 8.30
N VAL A 563 -15.71 -35.26 9.57
CA VAL A 563 -16.88 -34.57 10.14
C VAL A 563 -16.44 -33.21 10.67
N TYR A 564 -16.98 -32.15 10.09
CA TYR A 564 -16.80 -30.80 10.59
C TYR A 564 -17.89 -30.47 11.61
N GLU A 565 -17.54 -30.60 12.89
CA GLU A 565 -18.42 -30.27 14.01
C GLU A 565 -18.61 -28.76 14.19
N ASN A 566 -17.58 -28.00 13.80
CA ASN A 566 -17.55 -26.57 13.98
C ASN A 566 -17.87 -25.86 12.67
N LEU A 567 -18.46 -24.70 12.88
CA LEU A 567 -18.76 -23.70 11.90
C LEU A 567 -17.48 -23.08 11.32
N GLY A 568 -17.45 -22.81 10.02
CA GLY A 568 -16.32 -22.10 9.39
C GLY A 568 -16.03 -22.51 7.94
N GLN A 569 -14.99 -21.90 7.38
CA GLN A 569 -14.44 -22.29 6.08
C GLN A 569 -13.13 -23.05 6.30
N TYR A 570 -13.04 -24.24 5.72
CA TYR A 570 -11.91 -25.15 5.87
C TYR A 570 -11.23 -25.34 4.53
N VAL A 571 -9.90 -25.16 4.48
CA VAL A 571 -9.12 -25.48 3.27
C VAL A 571 -8.48 -26.84 3.44
N VAL A 572 -9.09 -27.84 2.82
CA VAL A 572 -8.60 -29.21 2.79
C VAL A 572 -7.44 -29.30 1.81
N THR A 573 -6.31 -29.86 2.25
CA THR A 573 -5.15 -30.07 1.39
C THR A 573 -4.80 -31.54 1.32
N LEU A 574 -4.73 -32.07 0.10
CA LEU A 574 -4.15 -33.37 -0.20
C LEU A 574 -2.70 -33.17 -0.63
N THR A 575 -1.77 -33.84 0.04
CA THR A 575 -0.39 -34.02 -0.39
C THR A 575 -0.21 -35.46 -0.86
N VAL A 576 0.28 -35.64 -2.09
CA VAL A 576 0.71 -36.95 -2.60
C VAL A 576 2.23 -37.01 -2.65
N MET A 577 2.80 -38.17 -2.35
CA MET A 577 4.24 -38.42 -2.41
C MET A 577 4.52 -39.68 -3.24
N ASP A 578 5.47 -39.58 -4.16
CA ASP A 578 5.94 -40.72 -4.93
C ASP A 578 7.05 -41.52 -4.23
N PRO A 579 7.39 -42.74 -4.69
CA PRO A 579 8.38 -43.59 -4.04
C PRO A 579 9.79 -42.98 -3.98
N GLU A 580 10.10 -42.00 -4.82
CA GLU A 580 11.38 -41.30 -4.84
C GLU A 580 11.39 -40.07 -3.91
N GLY A 581 10.24 -39.70 -3.34
CA GLY A 581 10.09 -38.64 -2.36
C GLY A 581 9.62 -37.30 -2.93
N ASP A 582 9.29 -37.21 -4.22
CA ASP A 582 8.73 -36.00 -4.81
C ASP A 582 7.27 -35.83 -4.38
N THR A 583 6.86 -34.58 -4.12
CA THR A 583 5.52 -34.27 -3.62
C THR A 583 4.75 -33.33 -4.55
N ALA A 584 3.43 -33.47 -4.54
CA ALA A 584 2.49 -32.54 -5.15
C ALA A 584 1.30 -32.30 -4.20
N THR A 585 0.69 -31.13 -4.28
CA THR A 585 -0.43 -30.76 -3.41
C THR A 585 -1.60 -30.20 -4.21
N THR A 586 -2.82 -30.54 -3.80
CA THR A 586 -4.05 -29.91 -4.28
C THR A 586 -4.95 -29.55 -3.10
N SER A 587 -5.89 -28.64 -3.30
CA SER A 587 -6.75 -28.14 -2.22
C SER A 587 -8.20 -27.98 -2.64
N VAL A 588 -9.11 -28.18 -1.68
CA VAL A 588 -10.56 -28.01 -1.82
C VAL A 588 -11.06 -27.19 -0.63
N ALA A 589 -11.92 -26.20 -0.87
CA ALA A 589 -12.55 -25.44 0.20
C ALA A 589 -13.88 -26.09 0.60
N ILE A 590 -14.11 -26.25 1.90
CA ILE A 590 -15.36 -26.73 2.49
C ILE A 590 -15.97 -25.62 3.34
N HIS A 591 -17.25 -25.33 3.14
CA HIS A 591 -17.97 -24.31 3.90
C HIS A 591 -19.02 -24.91 4.83
N VAL A 592 -18.86 -24.69 6.13
CA VAL A 592 -19.73 -25.25 7.16
C VAL A 592 -20.53 -24.12 7.81
N SER A 593 -21.82 -24.10 7.56
CA SER A 593 -22.75 -23.08 8.05
C SER A 593 -23.62 -23.60 9.22
N PRO A 594 -24.37 -22.74 9.91
CA PRO A 594 -25.42 -23.19 10.84
C PRO A 594 -26.52 -23.96 10.10
N GLU A 595 -27.31 -24.74 10.83
CA GLU A 595 -28.53 -25.38 10.32
C GLU A 595 -29.61 -24.31 10.09
N ALA A 596 -30.39 -24.46 9.01
CA ALA A 596 -31.55 -23.60 8.77
C ALA A 596 -32.62 -23.86 9.85
N PRO A 597 -33.48 -22.87 10.16
CA PRO A 597 -34.58 -23.10 11.09
C PRO A 597 -35.48 -24.26 10.64
N ALA A 598 -35.81 -25.16 11.57
CA ALA A 598 -36.61 -26.35 11.28
C ALA A 598 -38.02 -26.04 10.71
N ASP A 599 -38.51 -24.82 10.93
CA ASP A 599 -39.82 -24.35 10.52
C ASP A 599 -39.82 -23.61 9.17
N ILE A 600 -38.68 -23.53 8.47
CA ILE A 600 -38.52 -22.73 7.26
C ILE A 600 -39.62 -22.97 6.20
N GLY A 601 -39.94 -24.23 5.91
CA GLY A 601 -40.94 -24.62 4.92
C GLY A 601 -42.39 -24.49 5.38
N THR A 602 -42.63 -24.10 6.64
CA THR A 602 -43.99 -23.94 7.19
C THR A 602 -44.57 -22.55 6.95
N HIS A 603 -43.72 -21.57 6.65
CA HIS A 603 -44.12 -20.18 6.43
C HIS A 603 -44.26 -19.89 4.94
N THR A 604 -45.35 -19.22 4.55
CA THR A 604 -45.63 -18.82 3.17
C THR A 604 -45.67 -17.30 2.98
N GLU A 605 -45.38 -16.53 4.03
CA GLU A 605 -45.44 -15.07 4.02
C GLU A 605 -44.24 -14.46 4.75
N PHE A 606 -43.88 -13.22 4.37
CA PHE A 606 -42.85 -12.43 5.04
C PHE A 606 -43.18 -12.24 6.54
N PRO A 607 -42.21 -12.34 7.47
CA PRO A 607 -40.77 -12.52 7.27
C PRO A 607 -40.27 -13.97 7.11
N GLY A 608 -41.18 -14.95 7.08
CA GLY A 608 -40.82 -16.36 7.20
C GLY A 608 -40.56 -16.76 8.65
N SER A 609 -39.55 -17.62 8.87
CA SER A 609 -39.16 -18.04 10.22
C SER A 609 -38.79 -16.83 11.09
N ARG A 610 -39.34 -16.80 12.32
CA ARG A 610 -39.05 -15.76 13.32
C ARG A 610 -37.90 -16.14 14.24
N ASP A 611 -37.25 -17.28 14.01
CA ASP A 611 -36.06 -17.66 14.76
C ASP A 611 -34.97 -16.58 14.60
N GLY A 612 -34.34 -16.18 15.70
CA GLY A 612 -33.37 -15.09 15.73
C GLY A 612 -33.86 -13.71 15.26
N LEU A 613 -35.17 -13.49 15.02
CA LEU A 613 -35.71 -12.22 14.56
C LEU A 613 -35.64 -11.16 15.68
N VAL A 614 -34.96 -10.04 15.41
CA VAL A 614 -34.78 -8.94 16.36
C VAL A 614 -35.58 -7.70 15.99
N PHE A 615 -35.72 -7.42 14.69
CA PHE A 615 -36.52 -6.32 14.18
C PHE A 615 -37.33 -6.76 12.97
N LEU A 616 -38.57 -6.28 12.88
CA LEU A 616 -39.45 -6.49 11.74
C LEU A 616 -40.14 -5.17 11.42
N TRP A 617 -40.22 -4.81 10.15
CA TRP A 617 -41.06 -3.72 9.70
C TRP A 617 -41.73 -4.04 8.36
N ASP A 618 -43.05 -3.96 8.38
CA ASP A 618 -43.95 -3.91 7.22
C ASP A 618 -45.22 -3.17 7.67
N SER A 619 -45.69 -2.18 6.92
CA SER A 619 -46.85 -1.37 7.30
C SER A 619 -48.16 -2.16 7.37
N SER A 620 -48.21 -3.34 6.75
CA SER A 620 -49.41 -4.18 6.63
C SER A 620 -49.46 -5.32 7.64
N LEU A 621 -48.38 -5.55 8.41
CA LEU A 621 -48.27 -6.69 9.34
C LEU A 621 -48.58 -6.32 10.79
N GLU A 622 -49.37 -7.16 11.45
CA GLU A 622 -49.50 -7.14 12.90
C GLU A 622 -48.18 -7.56 13.57
N GLY A 623 -47.75 -6.82 14.60
CA GLY A 623 -46.46 -7.07 15.28
C GLY A 623 -45.24 -6.51 14.53
N SER A 624 -45.46 -5.63 13.55
CA SER A 624 -44.43 -4.76 12.99
C SER A 624 -43.85 -3.84 14.08
N GLY A 625 -42.55 -3.61 14.04
CA GLY A 625 -41.81 -2.75 14.96
C GLY A 625 -42.19 -1.29 14.78
N GLU A 626 -42.04 -0.52 15.84
CA GLU A 626 -42.34 0.92 15.81
C GLU A 626 -41.19 1.71 15.18
N ILE A 627 -41.55 2.67 14.32
CA ILE A 627 -40.61 3.61 13.72
C ILE A 627 -41.01 5.05 14.00
N GLU A 628 -40.03 5.95 14.00
CA GLU A 628 -40.21 7.39 14.17
C GLU A 628 -39.69 8.14 12.94
N SER A 629 -40.51 9.03 12.39
CA SER A 629 -40.09 9.96 11.34
C SER A 629 -39.03 10.93 11.85
N ARG A 630 -37.96 11.12 11.07
CA ARG A 630 -37.00 12.18 11.27
C ARG A 630 -37.27 13.30 10.26
N GLY A 631 -37.76 14.44 10.74
CA GLY A 631 -38.24 15.52 9.88
C GLY A 631 -39.59 15.19 9.27
N ASP A 632 -39.84 15.62 8.03
CA ASP A 632 -41.13 15.44 7.33
C ASP A 632 -41.23 14.09 6.61
N ALA A 633 -40.63 13.04 7.18
CA ALA A 633 -40.66 11.69 6.62
C ALA A 633 -42.06 11.07 6.78
N GLU A 634 -42.57 10.44 5.72
CA GLU A 634 -43.91 9.85 5.67
C GLU A 634 -43.86 8.47 5.02
N ILE A 635 -44.76 7.59 5.44
CA ILE A 635 -44.99 6.30 4.78
C ILE A 635 -45.88 6.54 3.57
N GLY A 636 -45.43 6.07 2.41
CA GLY A 636 -46.17 6.19 1.16
C GLY A 636 -47.52 5.47 1.21
N ALA A 637 -48.44 5.84 0.31
CA ALA A 637 -49.74 5.17 0.20
C ALA A 637 -49.63 3.69 -0.18
N ASP A 638 -48.48 3.27 -0.72
CA ASP A 638 -48.09 1.89 -1.01
C ASP A 638 -47.51 1.15 0.21
N GLY A 639 -47.48 1.79 1.38
CA GLY A 639 -46.97 1.22 2.63
C GLY A 639 -45.45 1.22 2.76
N GLN A 640 -44.72 1.82 1.82
CA GLN A 640 -43.25 1.83 1.83
C GLN A 640 -42.71 3.08 2.53
N MET A 641 -41.53 2.98 3.15
CA MET A 641 -40.81 4.16 3.58
C MET A 641 -40.26 4.89 2.35
N ASP A 642 -40.68 6.13 2.11
CA ASP A 642 -40.03 7.01 1.13
C ASP A 642 -38.87 7.74 1.81
N LEU A 643 -37.66 7.36 1.44
CA LEU A 643 -36.42 7.81 2.08
C LEU A 643 -35.74 8.94 1.30
N THR A 644 -36.35 9.41 0.20
CA THR A 644 -35.80 10.48 -0.65
C THR A 644 -35.60 11.79 0.14
N GLY A 645 -34.37 12.00 0.62
CA GLY A 645 -34.01 13.11 1.51
C GLY A 645 -34.63 13.04 2.91
N ARG A 646 -35.03 11.85 3.35
CA ARG A 646 -35.83 11.59 4.56
C ARG A 646 -35.28 10.38 5.31
N ALA A 647 -35.59 10.27 6.61
CA ALA A 647 -35.14 9.12 7.40
C ALA A 647 -36.15 8.70 8.46
N PHE A 648 -36.03 7.44 8.90
CA PHE A 648 -36.76 6.88 10.03
C PHE A 648 -35.79 6.29 11.05
N LEU A 649 -36.20 6.28 12.33
CA LEU A 649 -35.52 5.53 13.39
C LEU A 649 -36.39 4.38 13.87
N ALA A 650 -35.79 3.23 14.14
CA ALA A 650 -36.48 2.17 14.86
C ALA A 650 -36.54 2.47 16.36
N LYS A 651 -37.71 2.30 16.98
CA LYS A 651 -37.90 2.48 18.42
C LYS A 651 -37.62 1.19 19.19
N ASP A 652 -37.11 1.36 20.41
CA ASP A 652 -36.98 0.31 21.44
C ASP A 652 -36.27 -0.99 21.01
N VAL A 653 -35.45 -0.95 19.95
CA VAL A 653 -34.76 -2.14 19.41
C VAL A 653 -33.24 -2.14 19.64
N ASN A 654 -32.63 -0.96 19.85
CA ASN A 654 -31.16 -0.81 19.80
C ASN A 654 -30.41 -1.73 20.78
N ASP A 655 -30.90 -1.83 22.02
CA ASP A 655 -30.29 -2.67 23.06
C ASP A 655 -30.47 -4.17 22.78
N ALA A 656 -31.62 -4.56 22.24
CA ALA A 656 -31.90 -5.93 21.83
C ALA A 656 -31.04 -6.34 20.63
N LEU A 657 -30.93 -5.48 19.62
CA LEU A 657 -30.09 -5.71 18.44
C LEU A 657 -28.61 -5.82 18.81
N LEU A 658 -28.11 -4.90 19.64
CA LEU A 658 -26.73 -4.95 20.11
C LEU A 658 -26.44 -6.27 20.83
N SER A 659 -27.24 -6.60 21.83
CA SER A 659 -27.00 -7.78 22.68
C SER A 659 -27.11 -9.07 21.87
N ALA A 660 -28.14 -9.20 21.04
CA ALA A 660 -28.36 -10.40 20.24
C ALA A 660 -27.23 -10.63 19.22
N CYS A 661 -26.73 -9.58 18.56
CA CYS A 661 -25.59 -9.70 17.65
C CYS A 661 -24.27 -9.97 18.39
N GLN A 662 -24.06 -9.37 19.57
CA GLN A 662 -22.87 -9.66 20.40
C GLN A 662 -22.84 -11.10 20.91
N GLU A 663 -24.00 -11.67 21.27
CA GLU A 663 -24.10 -13.04 21.76
C GLU A 663 -23.99 -14.08 20.64
N SER A 664 -24.62 -13.82 19.49
CA SER A 664 -24.66 -14.76 18.36
C SER A 664 -23.45 -14.66 17.42
N HIS A 665 -22.76 -13.51 17.43
CA HIS A 665 -21.77 -13.12 16.43
C HIS A 665 -22.29 -13.22 14.99
N GLN A 666 -23.60 -13.02 14.81
CA GLN A 666 -24.32 -13.16 13.55
C GLN A 666 -25.27 -11.98 13.32
N LEU A 667 -25.44 -11.61 12.06
CA LEU A 667 -26.36 -10.55 11.64
C LEU A 667 -26.94 -10.95 10.29
N THR A 668 -28.25 -10.84 10.12
CA THR A 668 -28.87 -10.82 8.80
C THR A 668 -29.75 -9.60 8.65
N LEU A 669 -29.57 -8.87 7.55
CA LEU A 669 -30.45 -7.81 7.09
C LEU A 669 -31.23 -8.34 5.89
N GLU A 670 -32.55 -8.27 5.92
CA GLU A 670 -33.44 -8.62 4.81
C GLU A 670 -34.32 -7.42 4.49
N CYS A 671 -34.43 -7.03 3.22
CA CYS A 671 -35.30 -5.93 2.81
C CYS A 671 -35.70 -5.99 1.34
N LEU A 672 -36.73 -5.23 0.99
CA LEU A 672 -37.11 -4.90 -0.38
C LEU A 672 -36.71 -3.44 -0.67
N VAL A 673 -35.88 -3.22 -1.68
CA VAL A 673 -35.31 -1.91 -2.03
C VAL A 673 -35.73 -1.52 -3.44
N THR A 674 -36.18 -0.28 -3.63
CA THR A 674 -36.50 0.28 -4.96
C THR A 674 -35.91 1.68 -5.09
N THR A 675 -35.21 1.98 -6.19
CA THR A 675 -34.74 3.35 -6.48
C THR A 675 -34.64 3.60 -7.98
N ASP A 676 -34.87 4.84 -8.39
CA ASP A 676 -34.60 5.32 -9.75
C ASP A 676 -33.26 6.08 -9.84
N ASN A 677 -32.65 6.42 -8.71
CA ASN A 677 -31.39 7.14 -8.67
C ASN A 677 -30.21 6.16 -8.58
N LEU A 678 -29.51 5.98 -9.70
CA LEU A 678 -28.34 5.12 -9.82
C LEU A 678 -27.00 5.87 -9.68
N ASP A 679 -27.03 7.16 -9.36
CA ASP A 679 -25.85 8.03 -9.25
C ASP A 679 -25.83 8.71 -7.88
N GLN A 680 -25.63 7.89 -6.84
CA GLN A 680 -25.58 8.34 -5.45
C GLN A 680 -24.15 8.26 -4.89
N ASP A 681 -23.70 9.34 -4.24
CA ASP A 681 -22.39 9.41 -3.59
C ASP A 681 -22.33 8.50 -2.36
N GLY A 682 -21.65 7.36 -2.51
CA GLY A 682 -21.73 6.28 -1.54
C GLY A 682 -20.79 6.34 -0.33
N PRO A 683 -21.04 5.47 0.67
CA PRO A 683 -22.28 4.72 0.85
C PRO A 683 -23.42 5.61 1.38
N ALA A 684 -24.40 5.90 0.52
CA ALA A 684 -25.70 6.48 0.89
C ALA A 684 -26.48 5.46 1.73
N ARG A 685 -27.11 5.87 2.83
CA ARG A 685 -27.56 4.94 3.89
C ARG A 685 -28.95 4.38 3.60
N ILE A 686 -29.05 3.09 3.31
CA ILE A 686 -30.33 2.38 3.24
C ILE A 686 -30.74 1.95 4.65
N ILE A 687 -29.90 1.15 5.32
CA ILE A 687 -30.06 0.71 6.72
C ILE A 687 -28.73 0.91 7.44
N SER A 688 -28.73 1.58 8.60
CA SER A 688 -27.50 1.82 9.36
C SER A 688 -27.73 1.64 10.85
N PHE A 689 -26.76 1.02 11.54
CA PHE A 689 -26.71 0.97 12.99
C PHE A 689 -25.49 1.77 13.43
N SER A 690 -25.66 3.09 13.55
CA SER A 690 -24.56 4.06 13.62
C SER A 690 -24.91 5.30 14.43
N ASN A 691 -23.89 5.90 15.04
CA ASN A 691 -24.03 7.17 15.76
C ASN A 691 -23.77 8.37 14.86
N ASP A 692 -22.85 8.24 13.90
CA ASP A 692 -22.44 9.31 12.99
C ASP A 692 -21.64 8.75 11.80
N SER A 693 -21.20 9.66 10.93
CA SER A 693 -20.38 9.34 9.75
C SER A 693 -19.01 8.68 10.04
N THR A 694 -18.61 8.57 11.30
CA THR A 694 -17.35 7.96 11.77
C THR A 694 -17.51 6.82 12.78
N HIS A 695 -18.69 6.62 13.36
CA HIS A 695 -18.96 5.57 14.35
C HIS A 695 -20.16 4.72 13.95
N ARG A 696 -19.93 3.45 13.65
CA ARG A 696 -20.97 2.51 13.24
C ARG A 696 -20.67 1.08 13.66
N ASN A 697 -21.73 0.31 13.84
CA ASN A 697 -21.65 -1.15 13.88
C ASN A 697 -21.80 -1.73 12.47
N PHE A 698 -22.78 -1.25 11.70
CA PHE A 698 -22.88 -1.60 10.27
C PHE A 698 -23.54 -0.50 9.44
N THR A 699 -23.34 -0.59 8.13
CA THR A 699 -24.09 0.10 7.10
C THR A 699 -24.41 -0.87 5.97
N PHE A 700 -25.68 -0.90 5.56
CA PHE A 700 -26.11 -1.31 4.23
C PHE A 700 -26.54 -0.07 3.44
N GLY A 701 -25.99 0.13 2.25
CA GLY A 701 -26.12 1.37 1.49
C GLY A 701 -25.99 1.19 -0.01
N GLN A 702 -25.88 2.31 -0.73
CA GLN A 702 -25.66 2.38 -2.17
C GLN A 702 -24.48 3.29 -2.49
N ASP A 703 -23.70 2.92 -3.51
CA ASP A 703 -22.64 3.74 -4.10
C ASP A 703 -22.68 3.58 -5.63
N GLY A 704 -22.94 4.68 -6.33
CA GLY A 704 -23.31 4.64 -7.74
C GLY A 704 -24.48 3.67 -7.97
N ASN A 705 -24.28 2.68 -8.84
CA ASN A 705 -25.31 1.69 -9.20
C ASN A 705 -25.14 0.33 -8.51
N ARG A 706 -24.45 0.26 -7.38
CA ARG A 706 -24.21 -0.98 -6.62
C ARG A 706 -24.59 -0.81 -5.15
N PHE A 707 -24.95 -1.92 -4.51
CA PHE A 707 -25.07 -1.94 -3.05
C PHE A 707 -23.69 -1.90 -2.40
N ALA A 708 -23.60 -1.27 -1.24
CA ALA A 708 -22.38 -1.12 -0.45
C ALA A 708 -22.63 -1.59 0.99
N VAL A 709 -21.69 -2.35 1.55
CA VAL A 709 -21.77 -2.85 2.93
C VAL A 709 -20.55 -2.41 3.70
N ARG A 710 -20.75 -2.07 4.98
CA ARG A 710 -19.68 -1.96 5.97
C ARG A 710 -20.12 -2.65 7.25
N ILE A 711 -19.25 -3.47 7.84
CA ILE A 711 -19.51 -4.13 9.13
C ILE A 711 -18.27 -3.96 10.02
N ARG A 712 -18.52 -3.47 11.24
CA ARG A 712 -17.51 -3.29 12.27
C ARG A 712 -17.16 -4.64 12.89
N THR A 713 -15.87 -4.91 13.05
CA THR A 713 -15.32 -6.04 13.79
C THR A 713 -14.15 -5.53 14.62
N PRO A 714 -13.55 -6.31 15.53
CA PRO A 714 -12.31 -5.91 16.21
C PRO A 714 -11.15 -5.57 15.27
N ARG A 715 -11.20 -6.01 14.01
CA ARG A 715 -10.18 -5.73 12.98
C ARG A 715 -10.48 -4.51 12.13
N THR A 716 -11.73 -4.04 12.12
CA THR A 716 -12.12 -2.84 11.39
C THR A 716 -12.33 -1.71 12.41
N GLY A 717 -11.75 -0.54 12.17
CA GLY A 717 -11.83 0.58 13.14
C GLY A 717 -13.27 0.99 13.48
N THR A 718 -13.47 2.00 14.34
CA THR A 718 -14.81 2.43 14.79
C THR A 718 -15.79 2.79 13.66
N ASN A 719 -15.27 3.12 12.47
CA ASN A 719 -16.04 3.42 11.27
C ASN A 719 -16.25 2.22 10.32
N ALA A 720 -15.88 1.01 10.74
CA ALA A 720 -15.88 -0.22 9.93
C ALA A 720 -15.04 -0.14 8.63
N LEU A 721 -14.03 0.75 8.59
CA LEU A 721 -13.11 0.85 7.45
C LEU A 721 -12.22 -0.40 7.37
N GLY A 722 -12.02 -0.92 6.16
CA GLY A 722 -11.34 -2.20 5.90
C GLY A 722 -12.30 -3.38 5.64
N GLY A 723 -13.55 -3.30 6.13
CA GLY A 723 -14.61 -4.28 5.86
C GLY A 723 -15.61 -3.85 4.79
N GLU A 724 -15.28 -2.85 3.96
CA GLU A 724 -16.16 -2.28 2.95
C GLU A 724 -16.07 -3.03 1.62
N PHE A 725 -17.22 -3.31 1.01
CA PHE A 725 -17.29 -3.89 -0.33
C PHE A 725 -18.62 -3.56 -1.01
N HIS A 726 -18.64 -3.74 -2.34
CA HIS A 726 -19.81 -3.49 -3.18
C HIS A 726 -20.29 -4.76 -3.85
N PHE A 727 -21.61 -4.95 -3.89
CA PHE A 727 -22.24 -6.14 -4.46
C PHE A 727 -23.54 -5.79 -5.19
N GLY A 728 -23.98 -6.71 -6.06
CA GLY A 728 -25.19 -6.51 -6.87
C GLY A 728 -25.08 -5.33 -7.85
N LYS A 729 -25.94 -5.33 -8.86
CA LYS A 729 -26.18 -4.17 -9.71
C LYS A 729 -27.63 -3.75 -9.46
N ILE A 730 -27.84 -2.47 -9.16
CA ILE A 730 -29.18 -1.93 -8.90
C ILE A 730 -29.87 -1.66 -10.24
N GLU A 731 -31.12 -2.10 -10.35
CA GLU A 731 -31.97 -1.87 -11.51
C GLU A 731 -32.98 -0.75 -11.22
N SER A 732 -32.95 0.32 -12.03
CA SER A 732 -33.81 1.50 -11.85
C SER A 732 -35.29 1.11 -11.79
N GLY A 733 -35.99 1.57 -10.76
CA GLY A 733 -37.44 1.48 -10.61
C GLY A 733 -37.97 0.07 -10.33
N ARG A 734 -37.09 -0.93 -10.24
CA ARG A 734 -37.44 -2.32 -9.97
C ARG A 734 -37.28 -2.62 -8.48
N PRO A 735 -38.30 -3.19 -7.81
CA PRO A 735 -38.13 -3.75 -6.47
C PRO A 735 -37.13 -4.92 -6.48
N MET A 736 -36.14 -4.86 -5.60
CA MET A 736 -35.12 -5.90 -5.45
C MET A 736 -35.14 -6.42 -4.02
N HIS A 737 -35.25 -7.75 -3.86
CA HIS A 737 -35.13 -8.39 -2.55
C HIS A 737 -33.66 -8.58 -2.23
N VAL A 738 -33.20 -8.05 -1.10
CA VAL A 738 -31.79 -8.07 -0.72
C VAL A 738 -31.66 -8.67 0.66
N ILE A 739 -30.77 -9.66 0.78
CA ILE A 739 -30.34 -10.22 2.05
C ILE A 739 -28.83 -10.01 2.20
N VAL A 740 -28.41 -9.45 3.33
CA VAL A 740 -27.00 -9.32 3.73
C VAL A 740 -26.83 -10.08 5.04
N SER A 741 -26.16 -11.23 5.00
CA SER A 741 -25.99 -12.11 6.14
C SER A 741 -24.51 -12.27 6.52
N TYR A 742 -24.15 -11.95 7.75
CA TYR A 742 -22.80 -12.12 8.29
C TYR A 742 -22.69 -13.42 9.08
N PHE A 743 -21.61 -14.14 8.81
CA PHE A 743 -21.25 -15.33 9.56
C PHE A 743 -19.75 -15.64 9.48
N SER A 744 -19.14 -15.87 10.64
CA SER A 744 -17.77 -16.39 10.77
C SER A 744 -16.73 -15.63 9.92
N GLY A 745 -16.78 -14.29 9.95
CA GLY A 745 -15.86 -13.43 9.21
C GLY A 745 -16.24 -13.13 7.76
N ASN A 746 -17.32 -13.71 7.25
CA ASN A 746 -17.77 -13.54 5.87
C ASN A 746 -19.16 -12.89 5.81
N VAL A 747 -19.43 -12.13 4.74
CA VAL A 747 -20.75 -11.56 4.46
C VAL A 747 -21.31 -12.13 3.18
N TYR A 748 -22.45 -12.78 3.27
CA TYR A 748 -23.20 -13.40 2.18
C TYR A 748 -24.28 -12.43 1.73
N CYS A 749 -24.20 -12.05 0.47
CA CYS A 749 -25.13 -11.11 -0.12
C CYS A 749 -25.98 -11.80 -1.17
N TYR A 750 -27.28 -11.78 -0.97
CA TYR A 750 -28.26 -12.33 -1.88
C TYR A 750 -29.06 -11.21 -2.53
N VAL A 751 -29.33 -11.35 -3.82
CA VAL A 751 -30.23 -10.49 -4.57
C VAL A 751 -31.23 -11.40 -5.25
N ASP A 752 -32.51 -11.20 -4.95
CA ASP A 752 -33.62 -11.95 -5.54
C ASP A 752 -33.46 -13.46 -5.37
N GLY A 753 -33.09 -13.88 -4.15
CA GLY A 753 -32.88 -15.28 -3.76
C GLY A 753 -31.54 -15.89 -4.19
N GLU A 754 -30.79 -15.22 -5.08
CA GLU A 754 -29.53 -15.72 -5.60
C GLU A 754 -28.33 -15.18 -4.81
N LEU A 755 -27.36 -16.03 -4.48
CA LEU A 755 -26.11 -15.61 -3.85
C LEU A 755 -25.24 -14.88 -4.89
N VAL A 756 -25.08 -13.57 -4.74
CA VAL A 756 -24.34 -12.73 -5.70
C VAL A 756 -22.95 -12.31 -5.21
N HIS A 757 -22.67 -12.43 -3.91
CA HIS A 757 -21.35 -12.10 -3.34
C HIS A 757 -21.11 -12.79 -1.98
N VAL A 758 -19.85 -13.13 -1.72
CA VAL A 758 -19.35 -13.52 -0.39
C VAL A 758 -18.12 -12.68 -0.08
N SER A 759 -18.14 -11.91 1.01
CA SER A 759 -16.99 -11.11 1.44
C SER A 759 -15.97 -11.98 2.19
N ASN A 760 -14.68 -11.68 2.02
CA ASN A 760 -13.58 -12.33 2.77
C ASN A 760 -12.82 -11.34 3.69
N GLY A 761 -13.22 -10.07 3.71
CA GLY A 761 -12.55 -8.96 4.41
C GLY A 761 -13.20 -8.53 5.73
N THR A 762 -14.30 -9.17 6.14
CA THR A 762 -15.04 -8.82 7.36
C THR A 762 -14.65 -9.72 8.55
N GLN A 763 -13.39 -10.16 8.58
CA GLN A 763 -12.90 -11.08 9.62
C GLN A 763 -13.06 -10.48 11.03
N GLY A 764 -13.42 -11.33 11.99
CA GLY A 764 -13.63 -10.97 13.39
C GLY A 764 -15.00 -11.41 13.89
N ASP A 765 -15.53 -10.69 14.88
CA ASP A 765 -16.86 -10.89 15.46
C ASP A 765 -17.48 -9.53 15.80
N PHE A 766 -18.55 -9.52 16.59
CA PHE A 766 -19.27 -8.30 16.99
C PHE A 766 -18.98 -7.86 18.42
N SER A 767 -17.94 -8.41 19.06
CA SER A 767 -17.60 -8.13 20.47
C SER A 767 -17.33 -6.63 20.74
N ASN A 768 -16.88 -5.88 19.72
CA ASN A 768 -16.60 -4.46 19.80
C ASN A 768 -17.76 -3.53 19.36
N TRP A 769 -18.96 -4.08 19.15
CA TRP A 769 -20.14 -3.28 18.83
C TRP A 769 -20.59 -2.45 20.04
N GLU A 770 -21.13 -1.27 19.75
CA GLU A 770 -21.60 -0.31 20.76
C GLU A 770 -23.08 0.02 20.56
N ARG A 771 -23.71 0.63 21.55
CA ARG A 771 -25.11 1.02 21.45
C ARG A 771 -25.27 2.24 20.53
N TYR A 772 -25.87 2.04 19.36
CA TYR A 772 -26.19 3.10 18.40
C TYR A 772 -27.68 3.11 18.04
N PRO A 773 -28.20 4.16 17.37
CA PRO A 773 -29.52 4.12 16.76
C PRO A 773 -29.53 3.24 15.49
N LEU A 774 -30.62 2.48 15.30
CA LEU A 774 -30.94 1.85 14.02
C LEU A 774 -31.77 2.83 13.17
N LEU A 775 -31.24 3.19 12.01
CA LEU A 775 -31.80 4.18 11.10
C LEU A 775 -32.05 3.61 9.70
N PHE A 776 -33.02 4.20 9.03
CA PHE A 776 -33.37 3.94 7.63
C PHE A 776 -33.30 5.25 6.84
N GLY A 777 -32.54 5.29 5.75
CA GLY A 777 -32.53 6.41 4.78
C GLY A 777 -31.47 7.49 4.94
N ASP A 778 -30.82 7.64 6.10
CA ASP A 778 -29.75 8.64 6.30
C ASP A 778 -28.78 8.23 7.43
N GLU A 779 -27.72 8.99 7.61
CA GLU A 779 -26.81 8.91 8.75
C GLU A 779 -27.38 9.68 9.96
N ALA A 780 -27.06 9.24 11.18
CA ALA A 780 -27.52 9.92 12.40
C ALA A 780 -27.06 11.38 12.48
N SER A 781 -25.88 11.72 11.95
CA SER A 781 -25.39 13.11 11.82
C SER A 781 -25.93 13.85 10.59
N GLY A 782 -26.65 13.17 9.70
CA GLY A 782 -27.11 13.67 8.40
C GLY A 782 -26.05 13.61 7.30
N GLY A 783 -26.47 13.98 6.08
CA GLY A 783 -25.57 14.24 4.95
C GLY A 783 -25.15 12.99 4.16
N ARG A 784 -25.82 11.85 4.37
CA ARG A 784 -25.61 10.60 3.62
C ARG A 784 -26.95 9.97 3.21
N ASN A 785 -27.88 10.83 2.81
CA ASN A 785 -29.23 10.44 2.43
C ASN A 785 -29.20 9.42 1.30
N TRP A 786 -30.07 8.42 1.38
CA TRP A 786 -30.35 7.51 0.30
C TRP A 786 -31.69 7.83 -0.36
N GLU A 787 -31.68 7.97 -1.67
CA GLU A 787 -32.88 8.25 -2.45
C GLU A 787 -33.53 6.97 -2.94
N GLY A 788 -34.70 6.64 -2.39
CA GLY A 788 -35.48 5.48 -2.80
C GLY A 788 -36.54 5.08 -1.79
N LYS A 789 -37.11 3.90 -2.01
CA LYS A 789 -38.14 3.29 -1.17
C LYS A 789 -37.64 2.01 -0.52
N LEU A 790 -38.00 1.83 0.76
CA LEU A 790 -37.65 0.66 1.56
C LEU A 790 -38.91 0.01 2.13
N ASN A 791 -39.02 -1.32 1.99
CA ASN A 791 -40.09 -2.11 2.59
C ASN A 791 -39.64 -3.50 3.03
N ARG A 792 -40.48 -4.22 3.78
CA ARG A 792 -40.27 -5.60 4.24
C ARG A 792 -38.91 -5.77 4.91
N VAL A 793 -38.62 -4.94 5.91
CA VAL A 793 -37.35 -4.96 6.63
C VAL A 793 -37.42 -6.02 7.73
N ALA A 794 -36.50 -6.97 7.73
CA ALA A 794 -36.30 -7.89 8.85
C ALA A 794 -34.81 -7.94 9.22
N ILE A 795 -34.51 -7.90 10.51
CA ILE A 795 -33.16 -8.03 11.04
C ILE A 795 -33.12 -9.20 12.00
N TYR A 796 -32.16 -10.09 11.78
CA TYR A 796 -31.96 -11.30 12.57
C TYR A 796 -30.58 -11.31 13.21
N SER A 797 -30.45 -11.89 14.39
CA SER A 797 -29.19 -12.23 15.04
C SER A 797 -28.77 -13.66 14.73
N ARG A 798 -28.96 -14.09 13.49
CA ARG A 798 -28.55 -15.41 12.99
C ARG A 798 -28.21 -15.33 11.51
N PHE A 799 -27.48 -16.32 11.03
CA PHE A 799 -27.17 -16.52 9.63
C PHE A 799 -28.40 -16.97 8.84
N VAL A 800 -28.48 -16.53 7.58
CA VAL A 800 -29.43 -17.00 6.56
C VAL A 800 -28.61 -17.53 5.39
N GLY A 801 -28.75 -18.84 5.15
CA GLY A 801 -28.06 -19.54 4.07
C GLY A 801 -28.81 -19.53 2.74
N VAL A 802 -28.22 -20.18 1.73
CA VAL A 802 -28.71 -20.18 0.33
C VAL A 802 -30.15 -20.69 0.21
N GLU A 803 -30.46 -21.84 0.83
CA GLU A 803 -31.80 -22.45 0.75
C GLU A 803 -32.87 -21.52 1.35
N GLU A 804 -32.52 -20.84 2.45
CA GLU A 804 -33.43 -19.92 3.10
C GLU A 804 -33.60 -18.60 2.36
N ALA A 805 -32.53 -18.06 1.80
CA ALA A 805 -32.61 -16.88 0.96
C ALA A 805 -33.53 -17.12 -0.26
N ALA A 806 -33.40 -18.27 -0.92
CA ALA A 806 -34.25 -18.66 -2.04
C ALA A 806 -35.74 -18.82 -1.62
N HIS A 807 -36.00 -19.47 -0.48
CA HIS A 807 -37.35 -19.60 0.06
C HIS A 807 -37.97 -18.24 0.42
N LYS A 808 -37.19 -17.35 1.06
CA LYS A 808 -37.59 -15.99 1.40
C LYS A 808 -37.97 -15.17 0.18
N PHE A 809 -37.19 -15.26 -0.90
CA PHE A 809 -37.51 -14.58 -2.14
C PHE A 809 -38.83 -15.08 -2.75
N LYS A 810 -39.04 -16.40 -2.77
CA LYS A 810 -40.28 -16.99 -3.28
C LYS A 810 -41.53 -16.48 -2.55
N MET A 811 -41.47 -16.36 -1.22
CA MET A 811 -42.57 -15.79 -0.41
C MET A 811 -42.90 -14.33 -0.79
N ILE A 812 -41.93 -13.61 -1.37
CA ILE A 812 -42.11 -12.22 -1.79
C ILE A 812 -42.64 -12.13 -3.23
N GLN A 813 -42.33 -13.09 -4.10
CA GLN A 813 -42.80 -13.14 -5.50
C GLN A 813 -44.26 -13.59 -5.67
N ASP A 814 -44.76 -14.46 -4.79
CA ASP A 814 -46.10 -15.06 -4.91
C ASP A 814 -47.25 -14.09 -4.48
N LYS A 815 -46.97 -12.78 -4.38
CA LYS A 815 -47.91 -11.68 -4.05
C LYS A 815 -47.61 -10.44 -4.88
#